data_AF-A0AA46WW61-F1
#
_entry.id   AF-A0AA46WW61-F1
#
_cell.length_a   1.000
_cell.length_b   1.000
_cell.length_c   1.000
_cell.angle_alpha   90.00
_cell.angle_beta   90.00
_cell.angle_gamma   90.00
#
_symmetry.space_group_name_H-M   'P 1'
#
loop_
_entity.id
_entity.type
_entity.pdbx_description
1 polymer ?
#
loop_
_entity_poly.entity_id
_entity_poly.type
_entity_poly.pdbx_seq_one_letter_code
_entity_poly.pdbx_strand_id
1 'polypeptide(L)'
;MRIVEDAVALARRWVDESSEVAPDRAARHLADVLKDPHGLEFTVRFVDEVIRPEDPATAAHALAELSRNIPDFLPVHLRAAVRAGGAIGPRFPHLVVPAARRALRAMVGHLVVDTDDAALGRAIARLQRPGIRLNLNLLGEAVLGDDEARRRFEGTLALLARDDVDYVSLKVSAAVAPHSPWAFDETVEDIVERLTPLYRLAATSPTPKFVNLDMEEYHDLDVTVAAFTTLLDRPEFLRLEAGIVLQAYLPDALTTMIELQRWAAARRARGGAAIKIRVVKGANLPMERVDASLHGWPLATWSTKQETDTNYKRLLHYALTPERIENVRVGVAGHNLFDIAYAWELAGRRQVRNGIDFEMLLGMAQSQAEVIRRHVGSLLLYTPVVRPDEFDVAISYLVRRLDEGSGQENFMSAVFDLADDPALFEREEQRFRASVAALDDSVPSPNRTQNRQGPPPAVPASTTPPGPPVFTNTPDTDPSLPQNREWGRRILERVPSSKLGIDTVRAHTLSSEDDLERVLVDATAAGRAWGARSGAERARILEQVADVLEARRADLLEVMAAEGGKTLDQSDPEVSEAIDFARYYAERARALDEIDGARFVPSTLTVVTPPWNFPVAIPAGSTLGALASGSAVVLKPATLTARCGSVLAEAMWDAGVPRDVLHLVHADERSLGTKLVSDPRVDRVVLTGAYETAELFRSLRPGMRLLAETSGKNAIVVTPSADPDLAVRDVVQSAFGHAGQKCSAASLVILVGSVASSRRFHDQLVDAVRSLPVGAAHDPRTRMGPLIEPAQGKLLTALTELDDGESWLVEPRRLDEEGRLWTPGVRTGVRRGSRTHLVEFFGPVLGVMTAADLDEAIAIQNEVDYGLTAGLHSLDSDEIARWLDRVEAGNVYVNRGITGAIVRRQPFGGWKKSSVGAGFKAGGPNYLFGFGSWEPYTWDEDALRRAFEDDEQAWASEFSVAQDVTGLTAERNLFRYRPVRTHVRLGEAGRPDELVRVLGVAARAGAPVEISSAFAVDLVRCSNTARFDGRVRVESDAEWEERIVDTAPARVRLIGAAPPAEWGTRCDIAVFDHPVTGSGRIEMLPFLAEQSVTITAHRFGTPNRLTDEII
;
A
#
# COMPACT_ATOMS: atom_id res chain seq x y z
N MET A 1 42.16 -11.75 17.59
CA MET A 1 43.30 -11.11 16.89
C MET A 1 43.99 -12.04 15.88
N ARG A 2 44.59 -13.18 16.26
CA ARG A 2 45.34 -14.01 15.29
C ARG A 2 44.53 -14.60 14.11
N ILE A 3 43.22 -14.82 14.28
CA ILE A 3 42.33 -15.27 13.18
C ILE A 3 42.11 -14.16 12.16
N VAL A 4 42.04 -12.91 12.63
CA VAL A 4 41.79 -11.73 11.78
C VAL A 4 42.96 -11.55 10.82
N GLU A 5 44.20 -11.60 11.33
CA GLU A 5 45.39 -11.47 10.48
C GLU A 5 45.50 -12.59 9.44
N ASP A 6 45.22 -13.84 9.84
CA ASP A 6 45.26 -14.97 8.91
C ASP A 6 44.20 -14.83 7.81
N ALA A 7 42.98 -14.38 8.17
CA ALA A 7 41.90 -14.15 7.23
C ALA A 7 42.22 -13.01 6.24
N VAL A 8 42.80 -11.91 6.72
CA VAL A 8 43.27 -10.79 5.86
C VAL A 8 44.37 -11.26 4.92
N ALA A 9 45.35 -12.01 5.42
CA ALA A 9 46.44 -12.54 4.60
C ALA A 9 45.92 -13.52 3.53
N LEU A 10 44.94 -14.36 3.87
CA LEU A 10 44.31 -15.27 2.93
C LEU A 10 43.47 -14.52 1.87
N ALA A 11 42.69 -13.53 2.28
CA ALA A 11 41.92 -12.69 1.36
C ALA A 11 42.84 -11.96 0.37
N ARG A 12 43.98 -11.42 0.84
CA ARG A 12 45.01 -10.81 -0.01
C ARG A 12 45.56 -11.79 -1.03
N ARG A 13 45.96 -12.99 -0.61
CA ARG A 13 46.41 -14.05 -1.52
C ARG A 13 45.36 -14.39 -2.58
N TRP A 14 44.09 -14.50 -2.20
CA TRP A 14 43.02 -14.78 -3.16
C TRP A 14 42.82 -13.66 -4.17
N VAL A 15 42.93 -12.40 -3.74
CA VAL A 15 42.90 -11.25 -4.64
C VAL A 15 44.06 -11.33 -5.65
N ASP A 16 45.29 -11.52 -5.16
CA ASP A 16 46.49 -11.61 -5.99
C ASP A 16 46.39 -12.77 -7.01
N GLU A 17 46.06 -13.98 -6.55
CA GLU A 17 45.88 -15.16 -7.42
C GLU A 17 44.73 -14.98 -8.43
N SER A 18 43.68 -14.24 -8.06
CA SER A 18 42.53 -14.02 -8.94
C SER A 18 42.86 -13.11 -10.13
N SER A 19 43.86 -12.23 -9.99
CA SER A 19 44.34 -11.37 -11.07
C SER A 19 45.00 -12.17 -12.22
N GLU A 20 45.52 -13.36 -11.92
CA GLU A 20 46.16 -14.26 -12.88
C GLU A 20 45.14 -15.13 -13.66
N VAL A 21 43.87 -15.15 -13.23
CA VAL A 21 42.80 -15.91 -13.89
C VAL A 21 42.11 -15.01 -14.91
N ALA A 22 42.17 -15.41 -16.19
CA ALA A 22 41.57 -14.62 -17.27
C ALA A 22 40.07 -14.37 -17.01
N PRO A 23 39.63 -13.09 -16.93
CA PRO A 23 38.23 -12.79 -16.63
C PRO A 23 37.34 -13.09 -17.84
N ASP A 24 36.20 -13.74 -17.59
CA ASP A 24 35.15 -13.95 -18.58
C ASP A 24 34.69 -12.58 -19.14
N ARG A 25 34.49 -12.51 -20.45
CA ARG A 25 34.11 -11.28 -21.16
C ARG A 25 32.78 -10.74 -20.65
N ALA A 26 31.88 -11.62 -20.24
CA ALA A 26 30.56 -11.24 -19.78
C ALA A 26 30.56 -10.76 -18.31
N ALA A 27 31.44 -11.31 -17.47
CA ALA A 27 31.67 -10.79 -16.11
C ALA A 27 32.25 -9.37 -16.11
N ARG A 28 33.07 -9.02 -17.11
CA ARG A 28 33.57 -7.66 -17.31
C ARG A 28 32.47 -6.65 -17.61
N HIS A 29 31.57 -6.96 -18.56
CA HIS A 29 30.45 -6.06 -18.86
C HIS A 29 29.54 -5.83 -17.65
N LEU A 30 29.34 -6.86 -16.81
CA LEU A 30 28.55 -6.75 -15.58
C LEU A 30 29.23 -5.86 -14.53
N ALA A 31 30.56 -5.98 -14.41
CA ALA A 31 31.36 -5.13 -13.54
C ALA A 31 31.30 -3.65 -13.99
N ASP A 32 31.36 -3.39 -15.29
CA ASP A 32 31.29 -2.04 -15.85
C ASP A 32 29.93 -1.37 -15.56
N VAL A 33 28.83 -2.13 -15.55
CA VAL A 33 27.48 -1.65 -15.16
C VAL A 33 27.45 -1.21 -13.69
N LEU A 34 28.06 -1.99 -12.78
CA LEU A 34 28.05 -1.73 -11.34
C LEU A 34 28.95 -0.56 -10.93
N LYS A 35 29.93 -0.19 -11.77
CA LYS A 35 30.88 0.91 -11.50
C LYS A 35 30.36 2.28 -11.93
N ASP A 36 29.53 2.32 -12.98
CA ASP A 36 28.99 3.58 -13.50
C ASP A 36 27.87 4.09 -12.57
N PRO A 37 27.93 5.35 -12.08
CA PRO A 37 26.90 5.92 -11.20
C PRO A 37 25.48 5.88 -11.78
N HIS A 38 25.35 5.89 -13.10
CA HIS A 38 24.08 5.80 -13.82
C HIS A 38 23.87 4.43 -14.47
N GLY A 39 24.82 3.50 -14.32
CA GLY A 39 24.80 2.19 -14.97
C GLY A 39 23.65 1.32 -14.51
N LEU A 40 23.41 1.27 -13.20
CA LEU A 40 22.28 0.53 -12.62
C LEU A 40 20.94 1.14 -13.04
N GLU A 41 20.77 2.45 -12.88
CA GLU A 41 19.53 3.16 -13.22
C GLU A 41 19.16 2.92 -14.69
N PHE A 42 20.11 3.08 -15.61
CA PHE A 42 19.91 2.80 -17.03
C PHE A 42 19.54 1.33 -17.27
N THR A 43 20.21 0.39 -16.60
CA THR A 43 19.96 -1.05 -16.78
C THR A 43 18.57 -1.44 -16.27
N VAL A 44 18.16 -0.95 -15.09
CA VAL A 44 16.83 -1.16 -14.52
C VAL A 44 15.77 -0.63 -15.48
N ARG A 45 15.90 0.63 -15.91
CA ARG A 45 14.97 1.25 -16.86
C ARG A 45 14.93 0.54 -18.20
N PHE A 46 16.06 0.15 -18.75
CA PHE A 46 16.10 -0.60 -20.01
C PHE A 46 15.37 -1.94 -19.90
N VAL A 47 15.54 -2.66 -18.79
CA VAL A 47 14.84 -3.93 -18.56
C VAL A 47 13.34 -3.71 -18.39
N ASP A 48 12.94 -2.78 -17.53
CA ASP A 48 11.53 -2.56 -17.22
C ASP A 48 10.77 -1.86 -18.34
N GLU A 49 11.39 -0.95 -19.09
CA GLU A 49 10.72 -0.11 -20.10
C GLU A 49 10.94 -0.62 -21.53
N VAL A 50 11.97 -1.43 -21.83
CA VAL A 50 12.25 -1.94 -23.20
C VAL A 50 12.07 -3.45 -23.32
N ILE A 51 12.49 -4.21 -22.30
CA ILE A 51 12.50 -5.67 -22.37
C ILE A 51 11.18 -6.26 -21.91
N ARG A 52 10.70 -5.83 -20.74
CA ARG A 52 9.49 -6.32 -20.11
C ARG A 52 8.19 -6.03 -20.89
N PRO A 53 7.96 -4.83 -21.49
CA PRO A 53 6.67 -4.53 -22.09
C PRO A 53 6.37 -5.47 -23.26
N GLU A 54 5.20 -6.09 -23.31
CA GLU A 54 4.87 -7.00 -24.41
C GLU A 54 4.76 -6.26 -25.76
N ASP A 55 4.32 -5.00 -25.71
CA ASP A 55 4.13 -4.15 -26.89
C ASP A 55 5.45 -3.61 -27.45
N PRO A 56 5.79 -3.95 -28.72
CA PRO A 56 6.98 -3.41 -29.37
C PRO A 56 6.96 -1.89 -29.55
N ALA A 57 5.80 -1.24 -29.67
CA ALA A 57 5.74 0.21 -29.84
C ALA A 57 6.14 0.93 -28.54
N THR A 58 5.55 0.53 -27.41
CA THR A 58 5.92 0.98 -26.06
C THR A 58 7.42 0.79 -25.80
N ALA A 59 7.93 -0.42 -26.02
CA ALA A 59 9.35 -0.73 -25.84
C ALA A 59 10.27 0.12 -26.75
N ALA A 60 9.84 0.42 -27.97
CA ALA A 60 10.61 1.26 -28.89
C ALA A 60 10.61 2.74 -28.49
N HIS A 61 9.52 3.23 -27.89
CA HIS A 61 9.44 4.59 -27.35
C HIS A 61 10.38 4.76 -26.16
N ALA A 62 10.33 3.84 -25.20
CA ALA A 62 11.28 3.80 -24.09
C ALA A 62 12.74 3.69 -24.55
N LEU A 63 13.01 2.88 -25.58
CA LEU A 63 14.35 2.81 -26.16
C LEU A 63 14.81 4.15 -26.75
N ALA A 64 13.90 4.90 -27.37
CA ALA A 64 14.19 6.23 -27.90
C ALA A 64 14.50 7.23 -26.78
N GLU A 65 13.75 7.20 -25.68
CA GLU A 65 13.98 7.99 -24.48
C GLU A 65 15.35 7.69 -23.86
N LEU A 66 15.62 6.43 -23.57
CA LEU A 66 16.89 5.97 -23.00
C LEU A 66 18.08 6.27 -23.90
N SER A 67 17.89 6.33 -25.22
CA SER A 67 18.96 6.66 -26.17
C SER A 67 19.48 8.10 -26.06
N ARG A 68 18.74 9.00 -25.39
CA ARG A 68 19.15 10.39 -25.16
C ARG A 68 20.27 10.49 -24.12
N ASN A 69 20.22 9.66 -23.08
CA ASN A 69 21.17 9.66 -21.96
C ASN A 69 21.79 8.26 -21.80
N ILE A 70 22.72 7.92 -22.71
CA ILE A 70 23.38 6.61 -22.69
C ILE A 70 24.64 6.69 -21.82
N PRO A 71 24.77 5.83 -20.79
CA PRO A 71 25.95 5.80 -19.93
C PRO A 71 27.24 5.45 -20.68
N ASP A 72 28.38 5.85 -20.13
CA ASP A 72 29.69 5.66 -20.75
C ASP A 72 30.22 4.22 -20.63
N PHE A 73 29.67 3.42 -19.71
CA PHE A 73 30.05 2.00 -19.55
C PHE A 73 29.77 1.16 -20.81
N LEU A 74 28.81 1.55 -21.65
CA LEU A 74 28.50 0.80 -22.86
C LEU A 74 29.61 0.97 -23.92
N PRO A 75 30.12 -0.14 -24.51
CA PRO A 75 31.04 -0.10 -25.64
C PRO A 75 30.52 0.79 -26.77
N VAL A 76 31.42 1.52 -27.45
CA VAL A 76 31.06 2.51 -28.50
C VAL A 76 30.10 1.94 -29.56
N HIS A 77 30.28 0.68 -29.95
CA HIS A 77 29.41 0.02 -30.92
C HIS A 77 27.99 -0.25 -30.37
N LEU A 78 27.86 -0.57 -29.08
CA LEU A 78 26.56 -0.72 -28.41
C LEU A 78 25.89 0.63 -28.20
N ARG A 79 26.64 1.68 -27.83
CA ARG A 79 26.11 3.05 -27.78
C ARG A 79 25.59 3.51 -29.14
N ALA A 80 26.34 3.24 -30.21
CA ALA A 80 25.88 3.52 -31.57
C ALA A 80 24.62 2.72 -31.92
N ALA A 81 24.55 1.45 -31.52
CA ALA A 81 23.38 0.59 -31.74
C ALA A 81 22.15 1.07 -30.96
N VAL A 82 22.30 1.50 -29.70
CA VAL A 82 21.20 2.06 -28.88
C VAL A 82 20.74 3.40 -29.46
N ARG A 83 21.65 4.30 -29.89
CA ARG A 83 21.26 5.56 -30.58
C ARG A 83 20.53 5.30 -31.89
N ALA A 84 21.04 4.39 -32.72
CA ALA A 84 20.38 4.02 -33.97
C ALA A 84 19.02 3.36 -33.71
N GLY A 85 18.95 2.48 -32.70
CA GLY A 85 17.73 1.83 -32.24
C GLY A 85 16.70 2.83 -31.72
N GLY A 86 17.11 3.83 -30.94
CA GLY A 86 16.23 4.89 -30.47
C GLY A 86 15.73 5.82 -31.58
N ALA A 87 16.56 6.10 -32.59
CA ALA A 87 16.16 6.94 -33.72
C ALA A 87 15.21 6.23 -34.70
N ILE A 88 15.42 4.93 -34.94
CA ILE A 88 14.67 4.13 -35.92
C ILE A 88 13.48 3.41 -35.27
N GLY A 89 13.61 3.08 -33.98
CA GLY A 89 12.68 2.27 -33.19
C GLY A 89 11.23 2.72 -33.27
N PRO A 90 10.90 3.99 -32.98
CA PRO A 90 9.53 4.48 -33.04
C PRO A 90 8.86 4.29 -34.41
N ARG A 91 9.64 4.22 -35.50
CA ARG A 91 9.11 4.01 -36.87
C ARG A 91 9.09 2.54 -37.29
N PHE A 92 9.94 1.70 -36.70
CA PHE A 92 10.04 0.26 -37.02
C PHE A 92 10.15 -0.62 -35.75
N PRO A 93 9.16 -0.55 -34.83
CA PRO A 93 9.24 -1.18 -33.52
C PRO A 93 9.38 -2.71 -33.61
N HIS A 94 8.65 -3.33 -34.55
CA HIS A 94 8.65 -4.78 -34.77
C HIS A 94 9.98 -5.34 -35.33
N LEU A 95 10.90 -4.48 -35.78
CA LEU A 95 12.24 -4.90 -36.22
C LEU A 95 13.28 -4.62 -35.14
N VAL A 96 13.23 -3.42 -34.55
CA VAL A 96 14.25 -2.96 -33.60
C VAL A 96 14.13 -3.66 -32.25
N VAL A 97 12.93 -3.78 -31.68
CA VAL A 97 12.75 -4.36 -30.34
C VAL A 97 13.14 -5.84 -30.30
N PRO A 98 12.72 -6.71 -31.24
CA PRO A 98 13.18 -8.10 -31.25
C PRO A 98 14.70 -8.22 -31.39
N ALA A 99 15.34 -7.33 -32.16
CA ALA A 99 16.79 -7.29 -32.28
C ALA A 99 17.47 -6.89 -30.95
N ALA A 100 16.93 -5.86 -30.26
CA ALA A 100 17.41 -5.44 -28.95
C ALA A 100 17.25 -6.54 -27.89
N ARG A 101 16.09 -7.20 -27.83
CA ARG A 101 15.84 -8.35 -26.93
C ARG A 101 16.79 -9.50 -27.20
N ARG A 102 17.03 -9.84 -28.47
CA ARG A 102 17.97 -10.91 -28.86
C ARG A 102 19.41 -10.56 -28.48
N ALA A 103 19.83 -9.32 -28.68
CA ALA A 103 21.15 -8.84 -28.28
C ALA A 103 21.32 -8.93 -26.76
N LEU A 104 20.34 -8.48 -25.97
CA LEU A 104 20.39 -8.61 -24.52
C LEU A 104 20.42 -10.08 -24.08
N ARG A 105 19.55 -10.94 -24.63
CA ARG A 105 19.55 -12.39 -24.33
C ARG A 105 20.89 -13.03 -24.63
N ALA A 106 21.59 -12.60 -25.69
CA ALA A 106 22.94 -13.08 -25.98
C ALA A 106 23.99 -12.57 -24.95
N MET A 107 23.83 -11.36 -24.42
CA MET A 107 24.73 -10.80 -23.40
C MET A 107 24.54 -11.47 -22.03
N VAL A 108 23.30 -11.72 -21.60
CA VAL A 108 22.97 -12.18 -20.23
C VAL A 108 22.62 -13.66 -20.14
N GLY A 109 22.37 -14.33 -21.26
CA GLY A 109 21.95 -15.75 -21.30
C GLY A 109 22.97 -16.77 -20.79
N HIS A 110 24.16 -16.32 -20.38
CA HIS A 110 25.14 -17.17 -19.67
C HIS A 110 24.92 -17.17 -18.14
N LEU A 111 24.16 -16.20 -17.61
CA LEU A 111 23.83 -16.06 -16.19
C LEU A 111 22.59 -16.87 -15.78
N VAL A 112 21.77 -17.26 -16.76
CA VAL A 112 20.51 -17.99 -16.55
C VAL A 112 20.50 -19.21 -17.46
N VAL A 113 20.12 -20.35 -16.90
CA VAL A 113 20.03 -21.61 -17.63
C VAL A 113 18.59 -21.85 -18.09
N ASP A 114 18.43 -22.37 -19.29
CA ASP A 114 17.12 -22.73 -19.83
C ASP A 114 16.64 -24.07 -19.21
N THR A 115 15.35 -24.18 -18.87
CA THR A 115 14.76 -25.44 -18.35
C THR A 115 14.55 -26.51 -19.43
N ASP A 116 14.67 -26.19 -20.73
CA ASP A 116 14.59 -27.21 -21.79
C ASP A 116 15.57 -28.36 -21.53
N ASP A 117 15.10 -29.61 -21.53
CA ASP A 117 15.85 -30.77 -21.05
C ASP A 117 17.24 -30.92 -21.71
N ALA A 118 17.32 -30.65 -23.01
CA ALA A 118 18.56 -30.78 -23.77
C ALA A 118 19.51 -29.60 -23.50
N ALA A 119 18.98 -28.39 -23.39
CA ALA A 119 19.75 -27.20 -23.03
C ALA A 119 20.26 -27.25 -21.59
N LEU A 120 19.40 -27.64 -20.65
CA LEU A 120 19.69 -27.81 -19.23
C LEU A 120 20.77 -28.87 -19.03
N GLY A 121 20.63 -30.07 -19.63
CA GLY A 121 21.62 -31.14 -19.51
C GLY A 121 23.02 -30.72 -20.03
N ARG A 122 23.08 -30.00 -21.15
CA ARG A 122 24.34 -29.45 -21.67
C ARG A 122 24.94 -28.40 -20.74
N ALA A 123 24.12 -27.53 -20.16
CA ALA A 123 24.56 -26.49 -19.23
C ALA A 123 25.08 -27.11 -17.93
N ILE A 124 24.34 -28.07 -17.35
CA ILE A 124 24.73 -28.83 -16.16
C ILE A 124 26.07 -29.53 -16.42
N ALA A 125 26.20 -30.31 -17.50
CA ALA A 125 27.44 -31.01 -17.82
C ALA A 125 28.65 -30.06 -18.04
N ARG A 126 28.40 -28.84 -18.52
CA ARG A 126 29.46 -27.82 -18.69
C ARG A 126 29.90 -27.22 -17.37
N LEU A 127 28.96 -26.99 -16.46
CA LEU A 127 29.15 -26.30 -15.18
C LEU A 127 29.59 -27.24 -14.06
N GLN A 128 29.05 -28.46 -14.01
CA GLN A 128 29.49 -29.53 -13.11
C GLN A 128 30.88 -30.02 -13.54
N ARG A 129 31.88 -29.70 -12.72
CA ARG A 129 33.28 -30.10 -12.88
C ARG A 129 33.81 -30.53 -11.51
N PRO A 130 34.97 -31.22 -11.41
CA PRO A 130 35.52 -31.61 -10.13
C PRO A 130 35.59 -30.44 -9.14
N GLY A 131 34.94 -30.56 -7.99
CA GLY A 131 34.85 -29.50 -6.98
C GLY A 131 33.79 -28.43 -7.23
N ILE A 132 32.88 -28.60 -8.21
CA ILE A 132 31.74 -27.70 -8.43
C ILE A 132 30.45 -28.51 -8.41
N ARG A 133 29.55 -28.14 -7.49
CA ARG A 133 28.15 -28.61 -7.44
C ARG A 133 27.22 -27.45 -7.82
N LEU A 134 26.01 -27.76 -8.28
CA LEU A 134 25.03 -26.75 -8.68
C LEU A 134 23.83 -26.80 -7.75
N ASN A 135 23.40 -25.64 -7.29
CA ASN A 135 22.11 -25.45 -6.64
C ASN A 135 21.16 -24.85 -7.68
N LEU A 136 20.21 -25.64 -8.18
CA LEU A 136 19.24 -25.15 -9.16
C LEU A 136 18.08 -24.44 -8.45
N ASN A 137 17.79 -23.21 -8.89
CA ASN A 137 16.60 -22.47 -8.46
C ASN A 137 15.76 -22.13 -9.68
N LEU A 138 14.56 -22.70 -9.76
CA LEU A 138 13.61 -22.34 -10.81
C LEU A 138 13.12 -20.91 -10.55
N LEU A 139 13.15 -20.07 -11.57
CA LEU A 139 12.51 -18.75 -11.62
C LEU A 139 11.18 -18.87 -12.38
N GLY A 140 10.28 -17.94 -12.15
CA GLY A 140 8.98 -17.86 -12.82
C GLY A 140 8.22 -16.61 -12.38
N GLU A 141 7.03 -16.43 -12.93
CA GLU A 141 6.16 -15.28 -12.67
C GLU A 141 5.85 -15.09 -11.18
N ALA A 142 5.30 -13.93 -10.82
CA ALA A 142 4.85 -13.70 -9.45
C ALA A 142 3.74 -14.69 -9.09
N VAL A 143 3.89 -15.37 -7.95
CA VAL A 143 2.88 -16.32 -7.45
C VAL A 143 1.72 -15.52 -6.84
N LEU A 144 0.71 -15.23 -7.65
CA LEU A 144 -0.51 -14.53 -7.21
C LEU A 144 -1.68 -15.49 -6.91
N GLY A 145 -1.61 -16.72 -7.42
CA GLY A 145 -2.62 -17.76 -7.23
C GLY A 145 -2.03 -19.18 -7.19
N ASP A 146 -2.93 -20.17 -7.07
CA ASP A 146 -2.60 -21.58 -6.86
C ASP A 146 -2.08 -22.25 -8.12
N ASP A 147 -2.49 -21.81 -9.32
CA ASP A 147 -2.03 -22.41 -10.56
C ASP A 147 -0.55 -22.13 -10.78
N GLU A 148 -0.11 -20.88 -10.59
CA GLU A 148 1.32 -20.55 -10.65
C GLU A 148 2.11 -21.21 -9.52
N ALA A 149 1.61 -21.17 -8.28
CA ALA A 149 2.24 -21.90 -7.15
C ALA A 149 2.43 -23.38 -7.48
N ARG A 150 1.42 -23.99 -8.10
CA ARG A 150 1.46 -25.38 -8.53
C ARG A 150 2.48 -25.63 -9.62
N ARG A 151 2.51 -24.79 -10.67
CA ARG A 151 3.49 -24.89 -11.77
C ARG A 151 4.92 -24.77 -11.24
N ARG A 152 5.19 -23.82 -10.33
CA ARG A 152 6.51 -23.61 -9.72
C ARG A 152 6.94 -24.81 -8.89
N PHE A 153 6.04 -25.38 -8.11
CA PHE A 153 6.28 -26.61 -7.36
C PHE A 153 6.55 -27.81 -8.27
N GLU A 154 5.68 -28.07 -9.25
CA GLU A 154 5.81 -29.21 -10.17
C GLU A 154 7.08 -29.12 -11.03
N GLY A 155 7.44 -27.92 -11.49
CA GLY A 155 8.69 -27.68 -12.20
C GLY A 155 9.92 -27.95 -11.32
N THR A 156 9.88 -27.57 -10.05
CA THR A 156 10.97 -27.86 -9.09
C THR A 156 11.07 -29.36 -8.79
N LEU A 157 9.93 -30.05 -8.66
CA LEU A 157 9.88 -31.49 -8.50
C LEU A 157 10.46 -32.22 -9.72
N ALA A 158 10.11 -31.77 -10.93
CA ALA A 158 10.64 -32.31 -12.18
C ALA A 158 12.16 -32.10 -12.29
N LEU A 159 12.67 -30.93 -11.88
CA LEU A 159 14.11 -30.66 -11.82
C LEU A 159 14.83 -31.62 -10.87
N LEU A 160 14.31 -31.83 -9.65
CA LEU A 160 14.92 -32.73 -8.66
C LEU A 160 14.87 -34.21 -9.09
N ALA A 161 13.87 -34.59 -9.89
CA ALA A 161 13.70 -35.96 -10.37
C ALA A 161 14.76 -36.37 -11.40
N ARG A 162 15.50 -35.42 -11.97
CA ARG A 162 16.57 -35.70 -12.93
C ARG A 162 17.77 -36.34 -12.24
N ASP A 163 18.39 -37.32 -12.91
CA ASP A 163 19.58 -38.02 -12.38
C ASP A 163 20.80 -37.11 -12.24
N ASP A 164 20.91 -36.05 -13.05
CA ASP A 164 22.02 -35.10 -13.08
C ASP A 164 21.87 -33.89 -12.13
N VAL A 165 20.79 -33.85 -11.34
CA VAL A 165 20.45 -32.75 -10.42
C VAL A 165 20.41 -33.23 -8.97
N ASP A 166 21.36 -32.81 -8.15
CA ASP A 166 21.45 -33.27 -6.76
C ASP A 166 21.00 -32.23 -5.71
N TYR A 167 20.73 -31.00 -6.13
CA TYR A 167 20.41 -29.89 -5.22
C TYR A 167 19.43 -28.91 -5.86
N VAL A 168 18.31 -28.64 -5.20
CA VAL A 168 17.36 -27.58 -5.57
C VAL A 168 17.11 -26.63 -4.39
N SER A 169 16.82 -25.37 -4.71
CA SER A 169 16.26 -24.40 -3.76
C SER A 169 14.86 -23.99 -4.17
N LEU A 170 13.99 -23.76 -3.18
CA LEU A 170 12.61 -23.32 -3.37
C LEU A 170 12.22 -22.41 -2.21
N LYS A 171 11.43 -21.38 -2.49
CA LYS A 171 10.82 -20.54 -1.45
C LYS A 171 9.46 -21.11 -1.08
N VAL A 172 9.10 -20.99 0.19
CA VAL A 172 7.77 -21.36 0.68
C VAL A 172 6.67 -20.60 -0.07
N SER A 173 6.84 -19.28 -0.24
CA SER A 173 5.94 -18.41 -1.02
C SER A 173 5.87 -18.72 -2.52
N ALA A 174 6.77 -19.56 -3.04
CA ALA A 174 6.69 -20.06 -4.41
C ALA A 174 5.96 -21.42 -4.53
N ALA A 175 5.72 -22.10 -3.41
CA ALA A 175 5.12 -23.43 -3.38
C ALA A 175 3.60 -23.37 -3.11
N VAL A 176 3.15 -22.34 -2.40
CA VAL A 176 1.75 -22.10 -2.02
C VAL A 176 1.33 -20.69 -2.41
N ALA A 177 0.05 -20.50 -2.72
CA ALA A 177 -0.49 -19.18 -3.01
C ALA A 177 -0.47 -18.27 -1.76
N PRO A 178 -0.65 -16.94 -1.94
CA PRO A 178 -0.66 -16.01 -0.82
C PRO A 178 -1.79 -16.30 0.18
N HIS A 179 -1.40 -16.61 1.43
CA HIS A 179 -2.29 -16.95 2.54
C HIS A 179 -2.61 -15.73 3.41
N SER A 180 -3.60 -15.88 4.29
CA SER A 180 -3.89 -14.87 5.31
C SER A 180 -2.75 -14.80 6.33
N PRO A 181 -2.23 -13.61 6.70
CA PRO A 181 -1.17 -13.48 7.69
C PRO A 181 -1.60 -13.91 9.10
N TRP A 182 -2.91 -14.12 9.32
CA TRP A 182 -3.48 -14.61 10.57
C TRP A 182 -3.62 -16.14 10.64
N ALA A 183 -3.37 -16.85 9.52
CA ALA A 183 -3.55 -18.30 9.37
C ALA A 183 -2.25 -19.08 9.50
N PHE A 184 -1.41 -18.76 10.49
CA PHE A 184 -0.05 -19.31 10.56
C PHE A 184 -0.02 -20.84 10.66
N ASP A 185 -0.80 -21.45 11.54
CA ASP A 185 -0.77 -22.91 11.74
C ASP A 185 -1.28 -23.61 10.49
N GLU A 186 -2.38 -23.11 9.95
CA GLU A 186 -3.03 -23.59 8.74
C GLU A 186 -2.08 -23.50 7.53
N THR A 187 -1.37 -22.39 7.41
CA THR A 187 -0.40 -22.18 6.34
C THR A 187 0.76 -23.15 6.47
N VAL A 188 1.29 -23.36 7.69
CA VAL A 188 2.34 -24.35 7.93
C VAL A 188 1.87 -25.75 7.50
N GLU A 189 0.64 -26.14 7.83
CA GLU A 189 0.06 -27.42 7.40
C GLU A 189 0.03 -27.55 5.88
N ASP A 190 -0.50 -26.53 5.18
CA ASP A 190 -0.63 -26.52 3.72
C ASP A 190 0.75 -26.60 3.03
N ILE A 191 1.74 -25.85 3.53
CA ILE A 191 3.12 -25.90 3.01
C ILE A 191 3.73 -27.28 3.22
N VAL A 192 3.58 -27.86 4.41
CA VAL A 192 4.15 -29.18 4.72
C VAL A 192 3.51 -30.23 3.82
N GLU A 193 2.19 -30.21 3.62
CA GLU A 193 1.51 -31.10 2.68
C GLU A 193 2.06 -30.92 1.26
N ARG A 194 2.11 -29.68 0.78
CA ARG A 194 2.59 -29.33 -0.57
C ARG A 194 4.03 -29.79 -0.81
N LEU A 195 4.93 -29.60 0.15
CA LEU A 195 6.35 -29.94 0.02
C LEU A 195 6.65 -31.43 0.23
N THR A 196 5.72 -32.19 0.82
CA THR A 196 5.90 -33.61 1.13
C THR A 196 6.37 -34.45 -0.08
N PRO A 197 5.79 -34.33 -1.29
CA PRO A 197 6.25 -35.10 -2.45
C PRO A 197 7.71 -34.80 -2.85
N LEU A 198 8.14 -33.54 -2.75
CA LEU A 198 9.52 -33.13 -3.06
C LEU A 198 10.53 -33.75 -2.09
N TYR A 199 10.21 -33.72 -0.79
CA TYR A 199 11.06 -34.32 0.24
C TYR A 199 11.05 -35.85 0.18
N ARG A 200 9.92 -36.47 -0.20
CA ARG A 200 9.84 -37.92 -0.42
C ARG A 200 10.68 -38.37 -1.60
N LEU A 201 10.68 -37.62 -2.70
CA LEU A 201 11.59 -37.86 -3.81
C LEU A 201 13.05 -37.77 -3.33
N ALA A 202 13.39 -36.75 -2.54
CA ALA A 202 14.74 -36.60 -2.02
C ALA A 202 15.16 -37.76 -1.09
N ALA A 203 14.25 -38.24 -0.25
CA ALA A 203 14.51 -39.31 0.72
C ALA A 203 14.59 -40.71 0.11
N THR A 204 13.90 -40.95 -1.02
CA THR A 204 13.81 -42.28 -1.64
C THR A 204 14.70 -42.43 -2.89
N SER A 205 15.29 -41.34 -3.39
CA SER A 205 16.16 -41.36 -4.56
C SER A 205 17.40 -42.23 -4.33
N PRO A 206 17.83 -43.03 -5.33
CA PRO A 206 19.05 -43.82 -5.24
C PRO A 206 20.32 -42.96 -5.17
N THR A 207 20.26 -41.72 -5.69
CA THR A 207 21.33 -40.73 -5.57
C THR A 207 21.00 -39.73 -4.47
N PRO A 208 21.97 -39.26 -3.66
CA PRO A 208 21.70 -38.26 -2.65
C PRO A 208 21.16 -36.96 -3.26
N LYS A 209 19.94 -36.59 -2.88
CA LYS A 209 19.27 -35.36 -3.30
C LYS A 209 19.16 -34.40 -2.11
N PHE A 210 19.23 -33.10 -2.38
CA PHE A 210 19.20 -32.06 -1.37
C PHE A 210 18.14 -31.01 -1.72
N VAL A 211 17.29 -30.68 -0.74
CA VAL A 211 16.29 -29.62 -0.85
C VAL A 211 16.63 -28.51 0.14
N ASN A 212 16.71 -27.28 -0.36
CA ASN A 212 16.94 -26.09 0.46
C ASN A 212 15.73 -25.15 0.43
N LEU A 213 15.26 -24.72 1.60
CA LEU A 213 14.24 -23.67 1.69
C LEU A 213 14.90 -22.29 1.72
N ASP A 214 14.62 -21.50 0.69
CA ASP A 214 15.05 -20.11 0.59
C ASP A 214 14.08 -19.18 1.33
N MET A 215 14.59 -18.02 1.77
CA MET A 215 13.83 -16.99 2.47
C MET A 215 14.05 -15.61 1.84
N GLU A 216 13.00 -14.79 1.81
CA GLU A 216 13.03 -13.40 1.33
C GLU A 216 12.44 -12.45 2.36
N GLU A 217 11.16 -12.65 2.66
CA GLU A 217 10.26 -11.93 3.56
C GLU A 217 10.70 -11.94 5.04
N TYR A 218 10.66 -10.85 5.83
CA TYR A 218 10.72 -11.02 7.29
C TYR A 218 9.56 -11.87 7.81
N HIS A 219 8.34 -11.66 7.28
CA HIS A 219 7.16 -12.43 7.66
C HIS A 219 7.24 -13.92 7.26
N ASP A 220 8.11 -14.27 6.31
CA ASP A 220 8.35 -15.66 5.90
C ASP A 220 9.25 -16.44 6.89
N LEU A 221 9.96 -15.77 7.81
CA LEU A 221 10.96 -16.41 8.69
C LEU A 221 10.33 -17.51 9.55
N ASP A 222 9.33 -17.15 10.35
CA ASP A 222 8.71 -18.08 11.29
C ASP A 222 8.02 -19.24 10.57
N VAL A 223 7.31 -18.96 9.49
CA VAL A 223 6.54 -19.98 8.74
C VAL A 223 7.47 -20.96 8.05
N THR A 224 8.59 -20.48 7.50
CA THR A 224 9.60 -21.33 6.85
C THR A 224 10.28 -22.24 7.87
N VAL A 225 10.64 -21.70 9.04
CA VAL A 225 11.23 -22.49 10.14
C VAL A 225 10.24 -23.57 10.61
N ALA A 226 8.99 -23.20 10.89
CA ALA A 226 7.97 -24.12 11.37
C ALA A 226 7.66 -25.24 10.35
N ALA A 227 7.51 -24.90 9.07
CA ALA A 227 7.30 -25.87 8.00
C ALA A 227 8.51 -26.81 7.86
N PHE A 228 9.73 -26.28 7.88
CA PHE A 228 10.96 -27.06 7.78
C PHE A 228 11.10 -28.08 8.91
N THR A 229 10.91 -27.66 10.16
CA THR A 229 11.06 -28.55 11.33
C THR A 229 9.94 -29.58 11.39
N THR A 230 8.70 -29.18 11.11
CA THR A 230 7.53 -30.08 11.11
C THR A 230 7.67 -31.17 10.04
N LEU A 231 8.13 -30.80 8.84
CA LEU A 231 8.35 -31.75 7.77
C LEU A 231 9.45 -32.75 8.14
N LEU A 232 10.63 -32.29 8.58
CA LEU A 232 11.76 -33.17 8.89
C LEU A 232 11.62 -34.03 10.16
N ASP A 233 10.61 -33.75 11.00
CA ASP A 233 10.24 -34.57 12.14
C ASP A 233 9.33 -35.75 11.79
N ARG A 234 8.80 -35.79 10.56
CA ARG A 234 8.08 -36.98 10.07
C ARG A 234 9.01 -38.19 10.01
N PRO A 235 8.57 -39.39 10.43
CA PRO A 235 9.42 -40.59 10.45
C PRO A 235 10.05 -40.93 9.10
N GLU A 236 9.33 -40.70 7.99
CA GLU A 236 9.85 -40.95 6.63
C GLU A 236 11.03 -40.04 6.24
N PHE A 237 11.20 -38.88 6.89
CA PHE A 237 12.25 -37.91 6.60
C PHE A 237 13.31 -37.82 7.70
N LEU A 238 13.25 -38.66 8.73
CA LEU A 238 14.18 -38.60 9.86
C LEU A 238 15.65 -38.71 9.43
N ARG A 239 15.94 -39.50 8.40
CA ARG A 239 17.31 -39.70 7.85
C ARG A 239 17.65 -38.79 6.67
N LEU A 240 16.74 -37.93 6.23
CA LEU A 240 17.00 -37.00 5.13
C LEU A 240 17.79 -35.79 5.64
N GLU A 241 18.86 -35.41 4.94
CA GLU A 241 19.52 -34.12 5.13
C GLU A 241 18.86 -33.08 4.21
N ALA A 242 18.48 -31.93 4.76
CA ALA A 242 17.90 -30.82 4.00
C ALA A 242 18.37 -29.48 4.58
N GLY A 243 18.13 -28.41 3.84
CA GLY A 243 18.65 -27.07 4.13
C GLY A 243 17.60 -25.99 4.32
N ILE A 244 17.98 -24.95 5.06
CA ILE A 244 17.20 -23.72 5.26
C ILE A 244 18.14 -22.51 5.23
N VAL A 245 17.67 -21.37 4.73
CA VAL A 245 18.41 -20.09 4.76
C VAL A 245 18.23 -19.38 6.09
N LEU A 246 19.26 -18.71 6.59
CA LEU A 246 19.15 -17.65 7.60
C LEU A 246 19.83 -16.37 7.11
N GLN A 247 19.14 -15.23 7.28
CA GLN A 247 19.57 -13.93 6.79
C GLN A 247 20.20 -13.10 7.92
N ALA A 248 21.51 -12.86 7.86
CA ALA A 248 22.27 -12.20 8.92
C ALA A 248 21.93 -10.72 9.13
N TYR A 249 21.27 -10.08 8.18
CA TYR A 249 20.76 -8.71 8.32
C TYR A 249 19.61 -8.60 9.33
N LEU A 250 19.05 -9.72 9.81
CA LEU A 250 18.03 -9.76 10.85
C LEU A 250 18.71 -9.90 12.21
N PRO A 251 18.44 -9.03 13.20
CA PRO A 251 19.01 -9.15 14.54
C PRO A 251 18.72 -10.51 15.19
N ASP A 252 17.51 -11.03 15.00
CA ASP A 252 16.99 -12.27 15.55
C ASP A 252 17.48 -13.55 14.85
N ALA A 253 18.24 -13.44 13.75
CA ALA A 253 18.83 -14.59 13.06
C ALA A 253 19.68 -15.49 13.98
N LEU A 254 20.36 -14.89 14.97
CA LEU A 254 21.15 -15.67 15.95
C LEU A 254 20.26 -16.46 16.90
N THR A 255 19.13 -15.89 17.32
CA THR A 255 18.12 -16.61 18.11
C THR A 255 17.58 -17.81 17.33
N THR A 256 17.20 -17.62 16.07
CA THR A 256 16.74 -18.72 15.20
C THR A 256 17.82 -19.79 14.99
N MET A 257 19.08 -19.39 14.79
CA MET A 257 20.21 -20.33 14.71
C MET A 257 20.37 -21.17 15.98
N ILE A 258 20.21 -20.57 17.17
CA ILE A 258 20.26 -21.27 18.46
C ILE A 258 19.13 -22.30 18.56
N GLU A 259 17.92 -21.91 18.16
CA GLU A 259 16.73 -22.77 18.20
C GLU A 259 16.84 -23.95 17.23
N LEU A 260 17.23 -23.70 15.98
CA LEU A 260 17.46 -24.75 14.99
C LEU A 260 18.59 -25.70 15.40
N GLN A 261 19.66 -25.21 16.04
CA GLN A 261 20.71 -26.05 16.61
C GLN A 261 20.18 -26.97 17.72
N ARG A 262 19.36 -26.43 18.63
CA ARG A 262 18.75 -27.22 19.71
C ARG A 262 17.82 -28.29 19.16
N TRP A 263 16.95 -27.93 18.21
CA TRP A 263 16.06 -28.87 17.54
C TRP A 263 16.84 -29.94 16.75
N ALA A 264 17.85 -29.55 15.99
CA ALA A 264 18.69 -30.47 15.22
C ALA A 264 19.46 -31.44 16.13
N ALA A 265 19.99 -30.97 17.27
CA ALA A 265 20.62 -31.85 18.26
C ALA A 265 19.64 -32.90 18.81
N ALA A 266 18.39 -32.49 19.11
CA ALA A 266 17.35 -33.43 19.53
C ALA A 266 17.00 -34.44 18.41
N ARG A 267 16.95 -33.98 17.15
CA ARG A 267 16.74 -34.85 15.96
C ARG A 267 17.87 -35.86 15.80
N ARG A 268 19.13 -35.45 15.97
CA ARG A 268 20.31 -36.33 15.94
C ARG A 268 20.29 -37.36 17.07
N ALA A 269 19.91 -36.95 18.27
CA ALA A 269 19.82 -37.84 19.43
C ALA A 269 18.83 -38.99 19.23
N ARG A 270 17.76 -38.78 18.45
CA ARG A 270 16.79 -39.83 18.06
C ARG A 270 17.16 -40.57 16.76
N GLY A 271 18.40 -40.46 16.29
CA GLY A 271 18.92 -41.17 15.12
C GLY A 271 18.63 -40.52 13.77
N GLY A 272 18.24 -39.24 13.76
CA GLY A 272 18.05 -38.47 12.53
C GLY A 272 19.33 -37.95 11.91
N ALA A 273 19.24 -37.43 10.69
CA ALA A 273 20.36 -36.81 9.99
C ALA A 273 20.67 -35.40 10.53
N ALA A 274 21.79 -34.82 10.10
CA ALA A 274 22.03 -33.39 10.28
C ALA A 274 21.07 -32.57 9.39
N ILE A 275 21.06 -31.26 9.61
CA ILE A 275 20.54 -30.29 8.64
C ILE A 275 21.67 -29.39 8.15
N LYS A 276 21.38 -28.56 7.14
CA LYS A 276 22.28 -27.48 6.71
C LYS A 276 21.61 -26.13 6.90
N ILE A 277 22.33 -25.14 7.43
CA ILE A 277 21.89 -23.75 7.41
C ILE A 277 22.77 -22.97 6.44
N ARG A 278 22.17 -22.40 5.40
CA ARG A 278 22.82 -21.46 4.49
C ARG A 278 22.74 -20.06 5.10
N VAL A 279 23.88 -19.53 5.55
CA VAL A 279 23.97 -18.19 6.11
C VAL A 279 24.24 -17.20 4.98
N VAL A 280 23.27 -16.33 4.72
CA VAL A 280 23.37 -15.22 3.76
C VAL A 280 23.37 -13.90 4.53
N LYS A 281 23.78 -12.78 3.90
CA LYS A 281 23.57 -11.46 4.52
C LYS A 281 22.09 -11.07 4.48
N GLY A 282 21.45 -11.18 3.33
CA GLY A 282 20.06 -10.81 3.10
C GLY A 282 19.93 -10.07 1.77
N ALA A 283 18.75 -10.12 1.16
CA ALA A 283 18.53 -9.71 -0.23
C ALA A 283 17.31 -8.76 -0.39
N ASN A 284 16.50 -8.58 0.66
CA ASN A 284 15.24 -7.85 0.57
C ASN A 284 15.22 -6.49 1.30
N LEU A 285 16.40 -5.98 1.70
CA LEU A 285 16.50 -4.74 2.50
C LEU A 285 15.70 -3.55 1.94
N PRO A 286 15.70 -3.27 0.62
CA PRO A 286 14.90 -2.18 0.08
C PRO A 286 13.40 -2.34 0.34
N MET A 287 12.86 -3.55 0.19
CA MET A 287 11.45 -3.83 0.46
C MET A 287 11.13 -3.88 1.96
N GLU A 288 12.06 -4.34 2.81
CA GLU A 288 11.90 -4.27 4.27
C GLU A 288 11.82 -2.81 4.78
N ARG A 289 12.50 -1.87 4.11
CA ARG A 289 12.36 -0.42 4.37
C ARG A 289 11.02 0.12 3.91
N VAL A 290 10.53 -0.36 2.76
CA VAL A 290 9.19 -0.01 2.28
C VAL A 290 8.12 -0.48 3.26
N ASP A 291 8.17 -1.75 3.68
CA ASP A 291 7.23 -2.33 4.63
C ASP A 291 7.21 -1.56 5.96
N ALA A 292 8.39 -1.29 6.52
CA ALA A 292 8.53 -0.48 7.73
C ALA A 292 7.96 0.94 7.56
N SER A 293 8.26 1.60 6.43
CA SER A 293 7.79 2.96 6.13
C SER A 293 6.28 3.03 5.94
N LEU A 294 5.66 2.05 5.27
CA LEU A 294 4.22 2.05 5.01
C LEU A 294 3.42 1.81 6.29
N HIS A 295 3.82 0.83 7.10
CA HIS A 295 3.09 0.45 8.32
C HIS A 295 3.50 1.26 9.57
N GLY A 296 4.57 2.05 9.50
CA GLY A 296 5.11 2.74 10.68
C GLY A 296 5.76 1.78 11.69
N TRP A 297 6.22 0.62 11.23
CA TRP A 297 6.90 -0.36 12.05
C TRP A 297 8.42 -0.09 12.12
N PRO A 298 9.13 -0.53 13.17
CA PRO A 298 10.59 -0.52 13.17
C PRO A 298 11.16 -1.27 11.96
N LEU A 299 12.33 -0.89 11.44
CA LEU A 299 12.97 -1.69 10.39
C LEU A 299 13.31 -3.08 10.94
N ALA A 300 12.85 -4.16 10.30
CA ALA A 300 13.10 -5.53 10.78
C ALA A 300 14.60 -5.90 10.75
N THR A 301 15.33 -5.33 9.80
CA THR A 301 16.76 -5.56 9.59
C THR A 301 17.63 -4.56 10.37
N TRP A 302 18.93 -4.86 10.48
CA TRP A 302 19.95 -3.93 10.97
C TRP A 302 19.96 -2.64 10.15
N SER A 303 20.13 -1.51 10.84
CA SER A 303 20.13 -0.18 10.23
C SER A 303 21.38 0.08 9.37
N THR A 304 22.50 -0.58 9.70
CA THR A 304 23.78 -0.41 9.01
C THR A 304 24.33 -1.71 8.45
N LYS A 305 25.16 -1.58 7.40
CA LYS A 305 25.89 -2.71 6.84
C LYS A 305 26.89 -3.32 7.83
N GLN A 306 27.59 -2.51 8.63
CA GLN A 306 28.56 -3.02 9.60
C GLN A 306 27.90 -3.93 10.64
N GLU A 307 26.69 -3.60 11.11
CA GLU A 307 25.92 -4.45 12.02
C GLU A 307 25.55 -5.78 11.36
N THR A 308 25.09 -5.76 10.11
CA THR A 308 24.83 -6.98 9.32
C THR A 308 26.09 -7.84 9.20
N ASP A 309 27.23 -7.25 8.87
CA ASP A 309 28.51 -7.95 8.72
C ASP A 309 29.03 -8.51 10.05
N THR A 310 28.76 -7.83 11.16
CA THR A 310 29.07 -8.27 12.53
C THR A 310 28.17 -9.45 12.89
N ASN A 311 26.87 -9.36 12.60
CA ASN A 311 25.92 -10.43 12.90
C ASN A 311 26.16 -11.69 12.05
N TYR A 312 26.59 -11.53 10.79
CA TYR A 312 27.06 -12.64 9.96
C TYR A 312 28.20 -13.39 10.65
N LYS A 313 29.15 -12.66 11.26
CA LYS A 313 30.25 -13.24 12.02
C LYS A 313 29.79 -13.84 13.36
N ARG A 314 28.78 -13.28 14.02
CA ARG A 314 28.14 -13.88 15.22
C ARG A 314 27.58 -15.27 14.89
N LEU A 315 26.84 -15.39 13.78
CA LEU A 315 26.28 -16.67 13.32
C LEU A 315 27.37 -17.72 13.07
N LEU A 316 28.44 -17.34 12.34
CA LEU A 316 29.58 -18.23 12.09
C LEU A 316 30.33 -18.59 13.38
N HIS A 317 30.57 -17.62 14.25
CA HIS A 317 31.27 -17.82 15.51
C HIS A 317 30.50 -18.77 16.44
N TYR A 318 29.16 -18.64 16.49
CA TYR A 318 28.30 -19.54 17.24
C TYR A 318 28.25 -20.94 16.61
N ALA A 319 27.99 -21.06 15.31
CA ALA A 319 27.72 -22.34 14.66
C ALA A 319 28.96 -23.23 14.52
N LEU A 320 30.14 -22.67 14.24
CA LEU A 320 31.33 -23.42 13.87
C LEU A 320 32.09 -23.97 15.09
N THR A 321 31.50 -24.91 15.82
CA THR A 321 32.17 -25.66 16.91
C THR A 321 32.00 -27.17 16.67
N PRO A 322 32.92 -28.03 17.15
CA PRO A 322 32.84 -29.47 16.91
C PRO A 322 31.49 -30.08 17.30
N GLU A 323 30.95 -29.70 18.46
CA GLU A 323 29.67 -30.20 18.98
C GLU A 323 28.46 -29.78 18.13
N ARG A 324 28.51 -28.57 17.56
CA ARG A 324 27.39 -27.98 16.81
C ARG A 324 27.39 -28.36 15.33
N ILE A 325 28.57 -28.56 14.75
CA ILE A 325 28.71 -28.89 13.33
C ILE A 325 28.20 -30.30 12.99
N GLU A 326 28.20 -31.20 13.98
CA GLU A 326 27.63 -32.55 13.85
C GLU A 326 26.10 -32.52 13.67
N ASN A 327 25.44 -31.50 14.20
CA ASN A 327 23.99 -31.32 14.13
C ASN A 327 23.58 -30.46 12.93
N VAL A 328 24.36 -29.40 12.66
CA VAL A 328 24.06 -28.42 11.62
C VAL A 328 25.32 -28.11 10.83
N ARG A 329 25.32 -28.45 9.55
CA ARG A 329 26.32 -28.00 8.58
C ARG A 329 26.05 -26.54 8.19
N VAL A 330 27.10 -25.79 7.85
CA VAL A 330 26.98 -24.36 7.53
C VAL A 330 27.33 -24.11 6.07
N GLY A 331 26.38 -23.58 5.30
CA GLY A 331 26.64 -22.99 3.98
C GLY A 331 27.05 -21.52 4.14
N VAL A 332 28.32 -21.21 3.91
CA VAL A 332 28.83 -19.83 3.90
C VAL A 332 28.54 -19.24 2.53
N ALA A 333 27.44 -18.50 2.42
CA ALA A 333 26.97 -17.95 1.14
C ALA A 333 27.32 -16.46 1.01
N GLY A 334 27.99 -16.11 -0.08
CA GLY A 334 28.32 -14.73 -0.42
C GLY A 334 29.59 -14.59 -1.27
N HIS A 335 29.94 -13.34 -1.62
CA HIS A 335 31.12 -13.02 -2.43
C HIS A 335 32.20 -12.24 -1.66
N ASN A 336 31.96 -11.88 -0.39
CA ASN A 336 32.95 -11.15 0.41
C ASN A 336 34.13 -12.05 0.78
N LEU A 337 35.28 -11.81 0.16
CA LEU A 337 36.50 -12.60 0.35
C LEU A 337 36.95 -12.63 1.81
N PHE A 338 36.78 -11.53 2.55
CA PHE A 338 37.16 -11.48 3.96
C PHE A 338 36.26 -12.35 4.84
N ASP A 339 34.95 -12.38 4.55
CA ASP A 339 34.00 -13.22 5.30
C ASP A 339 34.23 -14.71 5.02
N ILE A 340 34.52 -15.07 3.77
CA ILE A 340 34.87 -16.44 3.34
C ILE A 340 36.19 -16.88 3.98
N ALA A 341 37.22 -16.03 3.94
CA ALA A 341 38.52 -16.30 4.54
C ALA A 341 38.40 -16.46 6.07
N TYR A 342 37.64 -15.58 6.71
CA TYR A 342 37.34 -15.67 8.15
C TYR A 342 36.67 -16.99 8.52
N ALA A 343 35.65 -17.41 7.76
CA ALA A 343 34.97 -18.68 7.99
C ALA A 343 35.92 -19.88 7.82
N TRP A 344 36.77 -19.87 6.78
CA TRP A 344 37.74 -20.92 6.50
C TRP A 344 38.82 -21.08 7.59
N GLU A 345 39.34 -19.95 8.07
CA GLU A 345 40.34 -19.92 9.14
C GLU A 345 39.73 -20.28 10.50
N LEU A 346 38.52 -19.79 10.78
CA LEU A 346 37.77 -20.14 11.99
C LEU A 346 37.49 -21.65 12.04
N ALA A 347 36.97 -22.22 10.95
CA ALA A 347 36.69 -23.65 10.84
C ALA A 347 37.97 -24.49 10.91
N GLY A 348 39.07 -24.02 10.31
CA GLY A 348 40.36 -24.71 10.35
C GLY A 348 40.92 -24.81 11.77
N ARG A 349 40.92 -23.70 12.50
CA ARG A 349 41.41 -23.64 13.89
C ARG A 349 40.54 -24.44 14.85
N ARG A 350 39.24 -24.57 14.55
CA ARG A 350 38.31 -25.39 15.32
C ARG A 350 38.17 -26.83 14.80
N GLN A 351 38.92 -27.21 13.76
CA GLN A 351 38.93 -28.54 13.15
C GLN A 351 37.56 -29.02 12.63
N VAL A 352 36.76 -28.09 12.09
CA VAL A 352 35.38 -28.34 11.59
C VAL A 352 35.19 -28.02 10.10
N ARG A 353 36.28 -28.01 9.32
CA ARG A 353 36.23 -27.70 7.86
C ARG A 353 35.36 -28.67 7.05
N ASN A 354 35.16 -29.88 7.54
CA ASN A 354 34.30 -30.90 6.92
C ASN A 354 32.80 -30.60 7.03
N GLY A 355 32.39 -29.70 7.94
CA GLY A 355 30.99 -29.34 8.12
C GLY A 355 30.59 -28.01 7.49
N ILE A 356 31.47 -27.40 6.69
CA ILE A 356 31.17 -26.15 5.97
C ILE A 356 31.17 -26.36 4.46
N ASP A 357 30.22 -25.73 3.77
CA ASP A 357 30.19 -25.60 2.32
C ASP A 357 30.29 -24.11 1.97
N PHE A 358 30.95 -23.76 0.86
CA PHE A 358 30.96 -22.39 0.34
C PHE A 358 30.03 -22.25 -0.85
N GLU A 359 29.20 -21.21 -0.86
CA GLU A 359 28.16 -21.01 -1.86
C GLU A 359 28.28 -19.63 -2.52
N MET A 360 28.27 -19.61 -3.84
CA MET A 360 28.48 -18.39 -4.64
C MET A 360 27.49 -18.34 -5.81
N LEU A 361 27.20 -17.14 -6.31
CA LEU A 361 26.32 -16.96 -7.46
C LEU A 361 27.04 -17.35 -8.75
N LEU A 362 26.33 -18.04 -9.65
CA LEU A 362 26.83 -18.31 -11.00
C LEU A 362 27.05 -16.99 -11.75
N GLY A 363 28.20 -16.86 -12.41
CA GLY A 363 28.47 -15.76 -13.32
C GLY A 363 29.00 -14.48 -12.67
N MET A 364 28.99 -14.36 -11.34
CA MET A 364 29.57 -13.24 -10.61
C MET A 364 30.96 -13.59 -10.05
N ALA A 365 31.95 -12.71 -10.26
CA ALA A 365 33.31 -12.86 -9.70
C ALA A 365 33.94 -14.24 -9.99
N GLN A 366 33.87 -14.70 -11.24
CA GLN A 366 34.27 -16.06 -11.63
C GLN A 366 35.75 -16.37 -11.34
N SER A 367 36.64 -15.38 -11.51
CA SER A 367 38.08 -15.55 -11.21
C SER A 367 38.31 -15.80 -9.72
N GLN A 368 37.64 -15.04 -8.86
CA GLN A 368 37.68 -15.23 -7.41
C GLN A 368 37.07 -16.57 -7.01
N ALA A 369 35.92 -16.94 -7.58
CA ALA A 369 35.29 -18.24 -7.31
C ALA A 369 36.22 -19.41 -7.66
N GLU A 370 36.89 -19.37 -8.81
CA GLU A 370 37.84 -20.43 -9.19
C GLU A 370 39.04 -20.51 -8.23
N VAL A 371 39.58 -19.37 -7.76
CA VAL A 371 40.65 -19.35 -6.77
C VAL A 371 40.18 -19.93 -5.44
N ILE A 372 39.03 -19.47 -4.92
CA ILE A 372 38.45 -19.99 -3.67
C ILE A 372 38.26 -21.50 -3.78
N ARG A 373 37.69 -22.00 -4.90
CA ARG A 373 37.50 -23.44 -5.16
C ARG A 373 38.80 -24.23 -4.99
N ARG A 374 39.93 -23.73 -5.49
CA ARG A 374 41.23 -24.41 -5.37
C ARG A 374 41.70 -24.53 -3.91
N HIS A 375 41.41 -23.52 -3.09
CA HIS A 375 41.79 -23.50 -1.67
C HIS A 375 40.83 -24.28 -0.78
N VAL A 376 39.52 -24.13 -0.98
CA VAL A 376 38.48 -24.75 -0.12
C VAL A 376 38.02 -26.13 -0.62
N GLY A 377 38.41 -26.51 -1.84
CA GLY A 377 38.20 -27.82 -2.45
C GLY A 377 36.86 -27.96 -3.20
N SER A 378 35.78 -27.36 -2.71
CA SER A 378 34.48 -27.42 -3.39
C SER A 378 33.64 -26.15 -3.26
N LEU A 379 32.90 -25.82 -4.31
CA LEU A 379 31.90 -24.75 -4.33
C LEU A 379 30.53 -25.28 -4.74
N LEU A 380 29.48 -24.69 -4.16
CA LEU A 380 28.10 -24.85 -4.62
C LEU A 380 27.67 -23.57 -5.34
N LEU A 381 27.44 -23.65 -6.64
CA LEU A 381 27.05 -22.50 -7.45
C LEU A 381 25.52 -22.38 -7.52
N TYR A 382 24.99 -21.26 -7.05
CA TYR A 382 23.58 -20.92 -7.21
C TYR A 382 23.30 -20.64 -8.69
N THR A 383 22.46 -21.46 -9.30
CA THR A 383 22.22 -21.50 -10.74
C THR A 383 20.74 -21.25 -11.01
N PRO A 384 20.35 -20.02 -11.41
CA PRO A 384 18.97 -19.72 -11.76
C PRO A 384 18.60 -20.42 -13.07
N VAL A 385 17.45 -21.07 -13.08
CA VAL A 385 16.90 -21.76 -14.24
C VAL A 385 15.55 -21.14 -14.56
N VAL A 386 15.27 -20.86 -15.84
CA VAL A 386 13.99 -20.26 -16.27
C VAL A 386 13.48 -20.95 -17.52
N ARG A 387 12.17 -20.93 -17.71
CA ARG A 387 11.58 -21.40 -18.96
C ARG A 387 11.87 -20.45 -20.12
N PRO A 388 11.99 -20.95 -21.37
CA PRO A 388 12.32 -20.12 -22.53
C PRO A 388 11.34 -18.97 -22.80
N ASP A 389 10.06 -19.20 -22.47
CA ASP A 389 8.92 -18.30 -22.63
C ASP A 389 8.83 -17.22 -21.54
N GLU A 390 9.46 -17.44 -20.38
CA GLU A 390 9.47 -16.53 -19.21
C GLU A 390 10.86 -15.86 -19.03
N PHE A 391 11.66 -15.77 -20.09
CA PHE A 391 13.04 -15.31 -19.98
C PHE A 391 13.17 -13.87 -19.46
N ASP A 392 12.17 -13.01 -19.70
CA ASP A 392 12.09 -11.64 -19.20
C ASP A 392 12.04 -11.58 -17.65
N VAL A 393 11.41 -12.57 -17.01
CA VAL A 393 11.38 -12.72 -15.55
C VAL A 393 12.80 -12.91 -15.00
N ALA A 394 13.62 -13.71 -15.67
CA ALA A 394 14.99 -13.94 -15.24
C ALA A 394 15.86 -12.68 -15.32
N ILE A 395 15.56 -11.77 -16.24
CA ILE A 395 16.25 -10.48 -16.31
C ILE A 395 15.88 -9.60 -15.12
N SER A 396 14.62 -9.59 -14.72
CA SER A 396 14.15 -8.86 -13.53
C SER A 396 14.81 -9.39 -12.25
N TYR A 397 14.96 -10.72 -12.14
CA TYR A 397 15.73 -11.36 -11.08
C TYR A 397 17.21 -10.92 -11.09
N LEU A 398 17.85 -10.92 -12.26
CA LEU A 398 19.25 -10.50 -12.38
C LEU A 398 19.44 -9.03 -11.98
N VAL A 399 18.54 -8.14 -12.38
CA VAL A 399 18.59 -6.72 -12.01
C VAL A 399 18.48 -6.53 -10.50
N ARG A 400 17.55 -7.21 -9.83
CA ARG A 400 17.48 -7.19 -8.36
C ARG A 400 18.78 -7.66 -7.71
N ARG A 401 19.40 -8.71 -8.25
CA ARG A 401 20.71 -9.22 -7.76
C ARG A 401 21.88 -8.28 -8.06
N LEU A 402 21.81 -7.51 -9.13
CA LEU A 402 22.79 -6.46 -9.43
C LEU A 402 22.61 -5.26 -8.50
N ASP A 403 21.37 -4.85 -8.27
CA ASP A 403 21.03 -3.78 -7.33
C ASP A 403 21.52 -4.12 -5.92
N GLU A 404 21.23 -5.33 -5.45
CA GLU A 404 21.78 -5.89 -4.20
C GLU A 404 23.30 -5.69 -4.12
N GLY A 405 24.04 -5.85 -5.23
CA GLY A 405 25.50 -5.73 -5.34
C GLY A 405 26.08 -4.32 -5.59
N SER A 406 25.24 -3.34 -5.92
CA SER A 406 25.66 -2.07 -6.54
C SER A 406 25.99 -0.93 -5.57
N GLY A 407 25.46 -0.96 -4.34
CA GLY A 407 25.71 0.12 -3.38
C GLY A 407 27.21 0.31 -3.13
N GLN A 408 27.67 1.56 -2.95
CA GLN A 408 29.09 1.85 -2.67
C GLN A 408 29.60 1.19 -1.37
N GLU A 409 28.68 0.86 -0.47
CA GLU A 409 28.98 0.07 0.71
C GLU A 409 29.09 -1.43 0.42
N ASN A 410 28.59 -1.94 -0.71
CA ASN A 410 28.67 -3.34 -1.09
C ASN A 410 30.07 -3.75 -1.55
N PHE A 411 30.51 -4.93 -1.12
CA PHE A 411 31.79 -5.53 -1.51
C PHE A 411 31.87 -5.81 -3.02
N MET A 412 30.73 -6.13 -3.65
CA MET A 412 30.66 -6.41 -5.10
C MET A 412 31.07 -5.21 -5.96
N SER A 413 30.90 -3.97 -5.46
CA SER A 413 31.37 -2.77 -6.16
C SER A 413 32.91 -2.68 -6.23
N ALA A 414 33.61 -3.29 -5.28
CA ALA A 414 35.07 -3.24 -5.17
C ALA A 414 35.78 -4.48 -5.74
N VAL A 415 35.11 -5.65 -5.74
CA VAL A 415 35.74 -6.97 -5.95
C VAL A 415 36.58 -7.08 -7.22
N PHE A 416 36.21 -6.36 -8.29
CA PHE A 416 36.89 -6.41 -9.58
C PHE A 416 38.20 -5.62 -9.62
N ASP A 417 38.38 -4.64 -8.73
CA ASP A 417 39.53 -3.73 -8.72
C ASP A 417 40.43 -3.92 -7.49
N LEU A 418 40.11 -4.86 -6.60
CA LEU A 418 40.88 -5.10 -5.36
C LEU A 418 42.36 -5.43 -5.61
N ALA A 419 42.68 -6.02 -6.77
CA ALA A 419 44.06 -6.35 -7.13
C ALA A 419 44.84 -5.13 -7.65
N ASP A 420 44.14 -4.19 -8.28
CA ASP A 420 44.74 -3.05 -8.99
C ASP A 420 44.67 -1.74 -8.17
N ASP A 421 43.80 -1.67 -7.15
CA ASP A 421 43.61 -0.51 -6.27
C ASP A 421 43.88 -0.87 -4.78
N PRO A 422 45.07 -0.52 -4.26
CA PRO A 422 45.42 -0.76 -2.87
C PRO A 422 44.50 -0.06 -1.86
N ALA A 423 43.94 1.10 -2.21
CA ALA A 423 43.08 1.87 -1.31
C ALA A 423 41.70 1.19 -1.16
N LEU A 424 41.16 0.60 -2.22
CA LEU A 424 39.94 -0.21 -2.15
C LEU A 424 40.13 -1.45 -1.28
N PHE A 425 41.27 -2.14 -1.39
CA PHE A 425 41.58 -3.26 -0.52
C PHE A 425 41.67 -2.83 0.95
N GLU A 426 42.39 -1.75 1.24
CA GLU A 426 42.53 -1.23 2.60
C GLU A 426 41.18 -0.85 3.21
N ARG A 427 40.28 -0.24 2.43
CA ARG A 427 38.92 0.10 2.85
C ARG A 427 38.12 -1.15 3.25
N GLU A 428 38.12 -2.19 2.42
CA GLU A 428 37.39 -3.42 2.73
C GLU A 428 38.04 -4.20 3.90
N GLU A 429 39.37 -4.15 4.03
CA GLU A 429 40.09 -4.67 5.19
C GLU A 429 39.66 -3.96 6.49
N GLN A 430 39.60 -2.63 6.48
CA GLN A 430 39.16 -1.83 7.62
C GLN A 430 37.70 -2.14 8.00
N ARG A 431 36.80 -2.24 7.01
CA ARG A 431 35.39 -2.65 7.23
C ARG A 431 35.30 -4.03 7.87
N PHE A 432 36.07 -5.00 7.36
CA PHE A 432 36.16 -6.33 7.95
C PHE A 432 36.65 -6.28 9.40
N ARG A 433 37.77 -5.60 9.67
CA ARG A 433 38.34 -5.46 11.01
C ARG A 433 37.36 -4.80 11.97
N ALA A 434 36.65 -3.75 11.55
CA ALA A 434 35.63 -3.08 12.35
C ALA A 434 34.48 -4.03 12.71
N SER A 435 33.97 -4.81 11.75
CA SER A 435 32.90 -5.79 12.01
C SER A 435 33.33 -6.93 12.94
N VAL A 436 34.61 -7.34 12.93
CA VAL A 436 35.12 -8.34 13.89
C VAL A 436 35.37 -7.70 15.26
N ALA A 437 35.81 -6.44 15.31
CA ALA A 437 36.05 -5.73 16.57
C ALA A 437 34.75 -5.47 17.35
N ALA A 438 33.63 -5.29 16.65
CA ALA A 438 32.28 -5.16 17.21
C ALA A 438 31.64 -6.50 17.61
N LEU A 439 32.32 -7.63 17.38
CA LEU A 439 31.80 -8.96 17.71
C LEU A 439 31.81 -9.18 19.22
N ASP A 440 30.67 -9.61 19.77
CA ASP A 440 30.48 -9.98 21.17
C ASP A 440 29.72 -11.32 21.29
N ASP A 441 29.55 -11.79 22.53
CA ASP A 441 28.80 -13.01 22.85
C ASP A 441 27.30 -12.72 23.15
N SER A 442 26.83 -11.51 22.85
CA SER A 442 25.42 -11.14 23.08
C SER A 442 24.52 -11.78 22.03
N VAL A 443 23.28 -12.12 22.43
CA VAL A 443 22.22 -12.52 21.50
C VAL A 443 21.34 -11.30 21.25
N PRO A 444 21.38 -10.70 20.05
CA PRO A 444 20.56 -9.52 19.75
C PRO A 444 19.07 -9.83 19.85
N SER A 445 18.29 -8.88 20.35
CA SER A 445 16.83 -8.93 20.28
C SER A 445 16.32 -8.51 18.89
N PRO A 446 15.17 -9.02 18.42
CA PRO A 446 14.53 -8.54 17.20
C PRO A 446 14.21 -7.03 17.30
N ASN A 447 14.21 -6.34 16.17
CA ASN A 447 13.77 -4.94 16.11
C ASN A 447 12.23 -4.82 16.20
N ARG A 448 11.49 -5.79 15.66
CA ARG A 448 10.03 -5.86 15.75
C ARG A 448 9.63 -6.46 17.10
N THR A 449 9.05 -5.64 17.97
CA THR A 449 8.72 -6.05 19.36
C THR A 449 7.28 -5.72 19.77
N GLN A 450 6.40 -5.40 18.82
CA GLN A 450 5.01 -5.07 19.12
C GLN A 450 4.33 -6.25 19.84
N ASN A 451 3.55 -5.94 20.86
CA ASN A 451 2.81 -6.96 21.60
C ASN A 451 1.43 -6.44 21.98
N ARG A 452 0.40 -6.92 21.28
CA ARG A 452 -1.01 -6.59 21.53
C ARG A 452 -1.61 -7.29 22.76
N GLN A 453 -0.89 -8.21 23.41
CA GLN A 453 -1.36 -8.88 24.63
C GLN A 453 -1.13 -8.05 25.90
N GLY A 454 -0.15 -7.14 25.87
CA GLY A 454 0.15 -6.23 26.96
C GLY A 454 -0.64 -4.92 26.84
N PRO A 455 -0.60 -4.05 27.87
CA PRO A 455 -1.09 -2.69 27.71
C PRO A 455 -0.33 -2.00 26.56
N PRO A 456 -0.99 -1.10 25.80
CA PRO A 456 -0.31 -0.37 24.74
C PRO A 456 0.94 0.32 25.32
N PRO A 457 2.10 0.25 24.65
CA PRO A 457 3.29 0.93 25.11
C PRO A 457 2.99 2.42 25.26
N ALA A 458 3.50 3.04 26.32
CA ALA A 458 3.40 4.49 26.47
C ALA A 458 4.01 5.14 25.22
N VAL A 459 3.25 6.04 24.57
CA VAL A 459 3.76 6.83 23.45
C VAL A 459 5.05 7.51 23.95
N PRO A 460 6.22 7.28 23.31
CA PRO A 460 7.45 7.93 23.73
C PRO A 460 7.20 9.44 23.72
N ALA A 461 7.40 10.12 24.85
CA ALA A 461 7.41 11.57 24.87
C ALA A 461 8.43 12.01 23.80
N SER A 462 7.96 12.67 22.74
CA SER A 462 8.82 12.98 21.59
C SER A 462 10.07 13.72 22.08
N THR A 463 11.24 13.34 21.58
CA THR A 463 12.53 14.02 21.87
C THR A 463 12.63 15.41 21.22
N THR A 464 11.52 15.92 20.69
CA THR A 464 11.40 17.25 20.09
C THR A 464 11.30 18.31 21.21
N PRO A 465 11.80 19.55 21.01
CA PRO A 465 11.76 20.61 22.02
C PRO A 465 10.32 20.90 22.47
N PRO A 466 10.09 21.65 23.58
CA PRO A 466 8.73 21.92 24.06
C PRO A 466 7.90 22.61 22.97
N GLY A 467 6.93 21.88 22.44
CA GLY A 467 6.00 22.27 21.37
C GLY A 467 4.82 21.28 21.35
N PRO A 468 3.72 21.60 20.65
CA PRO A 468 2.58 20.69 20.55
C PRO A 468 3.01 19.35 19.89
N PRO A 469 2.48 18.20 20.35
CA PRO A 469 2.80 16.90 19.76
C PRO A 469 2.37 16.88 18.28
N VAL A 470 3.27 16.46 17.40
CA VAL A 470 3.00 16.31 15.96
C VAL A 470 2.23 15.01 15.73
N PHE A 471 1.11 15.05 15.00
CA PHE A 471 0.37 13.84 14.64
C PHE A 471 1.22 12.84 13.85
N THR A 472 1.19 11.59 14.30
CA THR A 472 1.75 10.42 13.62
C THR A 472 0.68 9.32 13.51
N ASN A 473 0.59 8.69 12.35
CA ASN A 473 -0.34 7.57 12.15
C ASN A 473 -0.07 6.41 13.09
N THR A 474 -1.13 5.76 13.53
CA THR A 474 -1.11 4.60 14.43
C THR A 474 -0.67 3.36 13.64
N PRO A 475 0.40 2.66 14.06
CA PRO A 475 0.81 1.44 13.40
C PRO A 475 -0.22 0.33 13.56
N ASP A 476 -0.51 -0.36 12.47
CA ASP A 476 -1.32 -1.58 12.46
C ASP A 476 -0.65 -2.70 13.28
N THR A 477 -1.42 -3.73 13.59
CA THR A 477 -0.91 -4.92 14.25
C THR A 477 0.01 -5.69 13.32
N ASP A 478 1.22 -6.00 13.76
CA ASP A 478 2.22 -6.78 13.01
C ASP A 478 1.96 -8.29 13.20
N PRO A 479 1.42 -9.01 12.20
CA PRO A 479 1.12 -10.44 12.31
C PRO A 479 2.37 -11.32 12.12
N SER A 480 3.53 -10.75 11.80
CA SER A 480 4.78 -11.51 11.75
C SER A 480 5.19 -12.00 13.14
N LEU A 481 4.67 -11.36 14.20
CA LEU A 481 5.03 -11.63 15.58
C LEU A 481 4.13 -12.70 16.24
N PRO A 482 4.69 -13.79 16.80
CA PRO A 482 3.92 -14.88 17.40
C PRO A 482 2.89 -14.43 18.44
N GLN A 483 3.24 -13.48 19.32
CA GLN A 483 2.33 -12.98 20.36
C GLN A 483 1.09 -12.28 19.79
N ASN A 484 1.23 -11.62 18.63
CA ASN A 484 0.12 -10.94 17.97
C ASN A 484 -0.77 -11.96 17.25
N ARG A 485 -0.19 -13.00 16.63
CA ARG A 485 -0.96 -14.11 16.05
C ARG A 485 -1.80 -14.82 17.09
N GLU A 486 -1.24 -15.11 18.26
CA GLU A 486 -1.96 -15.70 19.40
C GLU A 486 -3.06 -14.77 19.93
N TRP A 487 -2.83 -13.46 19.96
CA TRP A 487 -3.86 -12.48 20.30
C TRP A 487 -5.00 -12.48 19.28
N GLY A 488 -4.69 -12.51 17.98
CA GLY A 488 -5.68 -12.60 16.90
C GLY A 488 -6.49 -13.90 16.97
N ARG A 489 -5.84 -15.04 17.22
CA ARG A 489 -6.49 -16.35 17.38
C ARG A 489 -7.53 -16.34 18.50
N ARG A 490 -7.16 -15.80 19.67
CA ARG A 490 -8.11 -15.65 20.80
C ARG A 490 -9.29 -14.74 20.47
N ILE A 491 -9.13 -13.75 19.58
CA ILE A 491 -10.26 -12.94 19.08
C ILE A 491 -11.18 -13.80 18.23
N LEU A 492 -10.62 -14.48 17.20
CA LEU A 492 -11.38 -15.34 16.28
C LEU A 492 -12.18 -16.43 17.03
N GLU A 493 -11.62 -17.01 18.09
CA GLU A 493 -12.31 -18.00 18.93
C GLU A 493 -13.56 -17.43 19.64
N ARG A 494 -13.56 -16.14 19.99
CA ARG A 494 -14.70 -15.50 20.67
C ARG A 494 -15.79 -15.05 19.71
N VAL A 495 -15.42 -14.73 18.46
CA VAL A 495 -16.32 -14.18 17.43
C VAL A 495 -17.67 -14.92 17.33
N PRO A 496 -17.74 -16.26 17.21
CA PRO A 496 -19.02 -16.97 17.06
C PRO A 496 -19.98 -16.81 18.24
N SER A 497 -19.47 -16.49 19.43
CA SER A 497 -20.25 -16.37 20.68
C SER A 497 -20.29 -14.95 21.25
N SER A 498 -19.74 -13.98 20.51
CA SER A 498 -19.58 -12.61 20.97
C SER A 498 -20.94 -11.97 21.30
N LYS A 499 -21.00 -11.33 22.47
CA LYS A 499 -22.17 -10.57 22.93
C LYS A 499 -21.91 -9.07 23.05
N LEU A 500 -20.72 -8.62 22.64
CA LEU A 500 -20.31 -7.22 22.73
C LEU A 500 -21.35 -6.31 22.08
N GLY A 501 -21.69 -5.21 22.75
CA GLY A 501 -22.66 -4.21 22.29
C GLY A 501 -24.15 -4.59 22.40
N ILE A 502 -24.53 -5.86 22.65
CA ILE A 502 -25.96 -6.26 22.65
C ILE A 502 -26.78 -5.51 23.70
N ASP A 503 -26.30 -5.44 24.93
CA ASP A 503 -27.03 -4.78 26.02
C ASP A 503 -27.06 -3.27 25.82
N THR A 504 -26.00 -2.69 25.25
CA THR A 504 -25.93 -1.27 24.91
C THR A 504 -26.88 -0.92 23.77
N VAL A 505 -27.03 -1.77 22.75
CA VAL A 505 -28.06 -1.61 21.72
C VAL A 505 -29.43 -1.53 22.39
N ARG A 506 -29.79 -2.53 23.20
CA ARG A 506 -31.09 -2.57 23.90
C ARG A 506 -31.34 -1.35 24.78
N ALA A 507 -30.33 -0.90 25.52
CA ALA A 507 -30.44 0.24 26.43
C ALA A 507 -30.63 1.60 25.72
N HIS A 508 -30.21 1.69 24.45
CA HIS A 508 -30.26 2.92 23.66
C HIS A 508 -31.20 2.83 22.45
N THR A 509 -32.03 1.79 22.42
CA THR A 509 -33.13 1.67 21.48
C THR A 509 -34.29 2.55 21.92
N LEU A 510 -34.64 3.52 21.09
CA LEU A 510 -35.81 4.36 21.25
C LEU A 510 -37.05 3.65 20.71
N SER A 511 -38.09 3.59 21.54
CA SER A 511 -39.38 2.98 21.21
C SER A 511 -40.55 3.97 21.23
N SER A 512 -40.30 5.24 21.60
CA SER A 512 -41.32 6.29 21.63
C SER A 512 -40.78 7.66 21.21
N GLU A 513 -41.69 8.53 20.79
CA GLU A 513 -41.37 9.93 20.46
C GLU A 513 -40.93 10.73 21.68
N ASP A 514 -41.48 10.42 22.86
CA ASP A 514 -41.09 11.06 24.11
C ASP A 514 -39.62 10.78 24.46
N ASP A 515 -39.10 9.59 24.12
CA ASP A 515 -37.69 9.26 24.32
C ASP A 515 -36.80 10.06 23.38
N LEU A 516 -37.20 10.18 22.10
CA LEU A 516 -36.50 11.00 21.11
C LEU A 516 -36.49 12.48 21.50
N GLU A 517 -37.61 13.00 21.99
CA GLU A 517 -37.73 14.39 22.45
C GLU A 517 -36.74 14.69 23.59
N ARG A 518 -36.61 13.78 24.57
CA ARG A 518 -35.63 13.93 25.66
C ARG A 518 -34.20 13.98 25.13
N VAL A 519 -33.84 13.07 24.21
CA VAL A 519 -32.51 13.08 23.58
C VAL A 519 -32.23 14.41 22.88
N LEU A 520 -33.19 14.94 22.12
CA LEU A 520 -33.02 16.20 21.38
C LEU A 520 -32.89 17.41 22.31
N VAL A 521 -33.68 17.48 23.38
CA VAL A 521 -33.60 18.54 24.39
C VAL A 521 -32.25 18.51 25.09
N ASP A 522 -31.84 17.34 25.59
CA ASP A 522 -30.60 17.17 26.35
C ASP A 522 -29.38 17.48 25.48
N ALA A 523 -29.30 16.89 24.27
CA ALA A 523 -28.20 17.09 23.35
C ALA A 523 -28.06 18.56 22.91
N THR A 524 -29.19 19.25 22.65
CA THR A 524 -29.17 20.68 22.28
C THR A 524 -28.68 21.56 23.42
N ALA A 525 -29.07 21.24 24.67
CA ALA A 525 -28.61 21.99 25.84
C ALA A 525 -27.11 21.78 26.09
N ALA A 526 -26.65 20.52 26.05
CA ALA A 526 -25.25 20.16 26.24
C ALA A 526 -24.36 20.69 25.11
N GLY A 527 -24.83 20.70 23.86
CA GLY A 527 -24.11 21.21 22.70
C GLY A 527 -23.65 22.66 22.86
N ARG A 528 -24.46 23.52 23.46
CA ARG A 528 -24.07 24.91 23.76
C ARG A 528 -22.94 25.01 24.77
N ALA A 529 -22.99 24.20 25.83
CA ALA A 529 -21.93 24.16 26.85
C ALA A 529 -20.64 23.53 26.32
N TRP A 530 -20.76 22.52 25.46
CA TRP A 530 -19.63 21.88 24.79
C TRP A 530 -18.93 22.80 23.80
N GLY A 531 -19.69 23.48 22.93
CA GLY A 531 -19.16 24.44 21.96
C GLY A 531 -18.50 25.67 22.57
N ALA A 532 -18.80 26.00 23.83
CA ALA A 532 -18.14 27.07 24.57
C ALA A 532 -16.74 26.70 25.11
N ARG A 533 -16.38 25.41 25.14
CA ARG A 533 -15.03 24.98 25.47
C ARG A 533 -14.06 25.39 24.36
N SER A 534 -12.80 25.61 24.68
CA SER A 534 -11.75 25.78 23.68
C SER A 534 -11.50 24.49 22.89
N GLY A 535 -10.99 24.62 21.67
CA GLY A 535 -10.47 23.51 20.86
C GLY A 535 -9.43 22.69 21.61
N ALA A 536 -8.57 23.33 22.41
CA ALA A 536 -7.59 22.64 23.25
C ALA A 536 -8.21 21.79 24.38
N GLU A 537 -9.34 22.20 24.96
CA GLU A 537 -10.08 21.40 25.95
C GLU A 537 -10.75 20.19 25.31
N ARG A 538 -11.34 20.35 24.12
CA ARG A 538 -11.96 19.25 23.38
C ARG A 538 -10.90 18.26 22.89
N ALA A 539 -9.78 18.77 22.36
CA ALA A 539 -8.65 17.98 21.87
C ALA A 539 -8.10 16.99 22.91
N ARG A 540 -8.00 17.39 24.19
CA ARG A 540 -7.56 16.51 25.27
C ARG A 540 -8.46 15.29 25.46
N ILE A 541 -9.77 15.45 25.29
CA ILE A 541 -10.73 14.34 25.40
C ILE A 541 -10.60 13.44 24.17
N LEU A 542 -10.41 14.00 22.98
CA LEU A 542 -10.18 13.23 21.76
C LEU A 542 -8.89 12.38 21.84
N GLU A 543 -7.82 12.92 22.41
CA GLU A 543 -6.58 12.16 22.68
C GLU A 543 -6.83 10.97 23.63
N GLN A 544 -7.65 11.16 24.67
CA GLN A 544 -8.07 10.07 25.55
C GLN A 544 -8.91 9.02 24.82
N VAL A 545 -9.78 9.44 23.88
CA VAL A 545 -10.53 8.51 23.04
C VAL A 545 -9.59 7.65 22.22
N ALA A 546 -8.54 8.24 21.62
CA ALA A 546 -7.53 7.49 20.87
C ALA A 546 -6.88 6.38 21.72
N ASP A 547 -6.52 6.69 22.96
CA ASP A 547 -5.88 5.73 23.88
C ASP A 547 -6.83 4.61 24.30
N VAL A 548 -8.12 4.92 24.55
CA VAL A 548 -9.12 3.91 24.89
C VAL A 548 -9.47 3.03 23.69
N LEU A 549 -9.55 3.59 22.48
CA LEU A 549 -9.77 2.82 21.25
C LEU A 549 -8.63 1.81 21.03
N GLU A 550 -7.38 2.22 21.24
CA GLU A 550 -6.22 1.32 21.15
C GLU A 550 -6.29 0.22 22.21
N ALA A 551 -6.64 0.56 23.46
CA ALA A 551 -6.82 -0.42 24.53
C ALA A 551 -7.97 -1.41 24.26
N ARG A 552 -9.01 -0.97 23.53
CA ARG A 552 -10.18 -1.77 23.13
C ARG A 552 -10.07 -2.37 21.72
N ARG A 553 -8.90 -2.30 21.07
CA ARG A 553 -8.71 -2.83 19.72
C ARG A 553 -9.24 -4.26 19.56
N ALA A 554 -8.96 -5.15 20.52
CA ALA A 554 -9.43 -6.53 20.49
C ALA A 554 -10.98 -6.65 20.47
N ASP A 555 -11.67 -5.84 21.28
CA ASP A 555 -13.13 -5.82 21.36
C ASP A 555 -13.75 -5.29 20.07
N LEU A 556 -13.13 -4.27 19.47
CA LEU A 556 -13.53 -3.70 18.18
C LEU A 556 -13.35 -4.71 17.04
N LEU A 557 -12.22 -5.42 16.98
CA LEU A 557 -12.01 -6.49 15.99
C LEU A 557 -13.01 -7.63 16.16
N GLU A 558 -13.27 -8.04 17.40
CA GLU A 558 -14.24 -9.10 17.72
C GLU A 558 -15.65 -8.74 17.24
N VAL A 559 -16.15 -7.54 17.58
CA VAL A 559 -17.51 -7.14 17.22
C VAL A 559 -17.66 -6.92 15.70
N MET A 560 -16.65 -6.38 15.02
CA MET A 560 -16.66 -6.21 13.56
C MET A 560 -16.67 -7.55 12.82
N ALA A 561 -15.91 -8.54 13.30
CA ALA A 561 -15.93 -9.89 12.73
C ALA A 561 -17.26 -10.60 13.03
N ALA A 562 -17.80 -10.46 14.24
CA ALA A 562 -19.02 -11.15 14.67
C ALA A 562 -20.30 -10.60 14.04
N GLU A 563 -20.39 -9.29 13.87
CA GLU A 563 -21.58 -8.62 13.34
C GLU A 563 -21.44 -8.33 11.84
N GLY A 564 -20.34 -7.68 11.44
CA GLY A 564 -20.11 -7.23 10.07
C GLY A 564 -19.47 -8.27 9.15
N GLY A 565 -18.98 -9.40 9.69
CA GLY A 565 -18.29 -10.42 8.90
C GLY A 565 -16.94 -9.93 8.32
N LYS A 566 -16.31 -8.94 8.95
CA LYS A 566 -14.99 -8.47 8.54
C LYS A 566 -13.88 -9.38 9.05
N THR A 567 -12.93 -9.71 8.18
CA THR A 567 -11.70 -10.41 8.55
C THR A 567 -10.77 -9.47 9.34
N LEU A 568 -9.81 -10.01 10.08
CA LEU A 568 -8.90 -9.19 10.90
C LEU A 568 -8.02 -8.26 10.06
N ASP A 569 -7.58 -8.68 8.87
CA ASP A 569 -6.81 -7.86 7.94
C ASP A 569 -7.60 -6.65 7.38
N GLN A 570 -8.93 -6.72 7.37
CA GLN A 570 -9.79 -5.60 6.99
C GLN A 570 -10.23 -4.74 8.19
N SER A 571 -10.27 -5.34 9.37
CA SER A 571 -10.75 -4.71 10.61
C SER A 571 -9.64 -3.98 11.37
N ASP A 572 -8.41 -4.48 11.36
CA ASP A 572 -7.29 -3.89 12.11
C ASP A 572 -6.87 -2.51 11.57
N PRO A 573 -6.75 -2.29 10.25
CA PRO A 573 -6.54 -0.95 9.71
C PRO A 573 -7.71 0.01 10.02
N GLU A 574 -8.94 -0.50 10.14
CA GLU A 574 -10.10 0.32 10.49
C GLU A 574 -10.02 0.84 11.93
N VAL A 575 -9.52 0.04 12.88
CA VAL A 575 -9.28 0.51 14.25
C VAL A 575 -8.18 1.59 14.26
N SER A 576 -7.09 1.38 13.50
CA SER A 576 -6.03 2.39 13.36
C SER A 576 -6.56 3.69 12.75
N GLU A 577 -7.43 3.62 11.74
CA GLU A 577 -8.10 4.77 11.13
C GLU A 577 -8.96 5.54 12.15
N ALA A 578 -9.71 4.84 13.02
CA ALA A 578 -10.50 5.46 14.09
C ALA A 578 -9.63 6.20 15.13
N ILE A 579 -8.50 5.59 15.54
CA ILE A 579 -7.52 6.20 16.46
C ILE A 579 -6.88 7.41 15.80
N ASP A 580 -6.56 7.31 14.51
CA ASP A 580 -5.95 8.39 13.75
C ASP A 580 -6.90 9.58 13.59
N PHE A 581 -8.20 9.35 13.35
CA PHE A 581 -9.19 10.44 13.36
C PHE A 581 -9.21 11.16 14.70
N ALA A 582 -9.17 10.43 15.82
CA ALA A 582 -9.16 11.02 17.15
C ALA A 582 -7.94 11.93 17.36
N ARG A 583 -6.73 11.43 17.07
CA ARG A 583 -5.49 12.19 17.22
C ARG A 583 -5.38 13.36 16.24
N TYR A 584 -5.71 13.12 14.97
CA TYR A 584 -5.60 14.14 13.93
C TYR A 584 -6.62 15.26 14.16
N TYR A 585 -7.88 14.93 14.48
CA TYR A 585 -8.87 15.96 14.78
C TYR A 585 -8.64 16.66 16.11
N ALA A 586 -7.95 16.06 17.09
CA ALA A 586 -7.49 16.78 18.27
C ALA A 586 -6.50 17.91 17.89
N GLU A 587 -5.56 17.63 16.99
CA GLU A 587 -4.65 18.65 16.45
C GLU A 587 -5.43 19.73 15.67
N ARG A 588 -6.35 19.32 14.79
CA ARG A 588 -7.18 20.25 14.01
C ARG A 588 -8.12 21.09 14.89
N ALA A 589 -8.62 20.57 16.01
CA ALA A 589 -9.46 21.32 16.94
C ALA A 589 -8.70 22.50 17.54
N ARG A 590 -7.41 22.34 17.84
CA ARG A 590 -6.54 23.43 18.32
C ARG A 590 -6.34 24.48 17.23
N ALA A 591 -6.01 24.03 16.02
CA ALA A 591 -5.80 24.92 14.88
C ALA A 591 -7.07 25.70 14.48
N LEU A 592 -8.27 25.14 14.73
CA LEU A 592 -9.55 25.79 14.42
C LEU A 592 -9.76 27.10 15.19
N ASP A 593 -9.24 27.19 16.43
CA ASP A 593 -9.35 28.39 17.27
C ASP A 593 -8.33 29.49 16.86
N GLU A 594 -7.34 29.14 16.03
CA GLU A 594 -6.18 29.98 15.69
C GLU A 594 -6.27 30.57 14.27
N ILE A 595 -7.44 30.51 13.63
CA ILE A 595 -7.60 31.01 12.25
C ILE A 595 -7.66 32.54 12.23
N ASP A 596 -6.64 33.14 11.63
CA ASP A 596 -6.57 34.59 11.47
C ASP A 596 -7.70 35.11 10.56
N GLY A 597 -8.34 36.20 10.98
CA GLY A 597 -9.37 36.89 10.20
C GLY A 597 -10.74 36.18 10.13
N ALA A 598 -10.92 35.05 10.82
CA ALA A 598 -12.20 34.36 10.92
C ALA A 598 -12.37 33.64 12.26
N ARG A 599 -13.56 33.73 12.87
CA ARG A 599 -13.88 33.03 14.12
C ARG A 599 -14.94 31.97 13.89
N PHE A 600 -14.64 30.74 14.26
CA PHE A 600 -15.52 29.60 14.05
C PHE A 600 -16.73 29.61 15.00
N VAL A 601 -17.90 29.26 14.47
CA VAL A 601 -19.16 29.10 15.21
C VAL A 601 -19.64 27.66 15.02
N PRO A 602 -19.58 26.81 16.04
CA PRO A 602 -19.96 25.41 15.90
C PRO A 602 -21.46 25.24 15.67
N SER A 603 -21.84 24.18 14.94
CA SER A 603 -23.20 23.63 15.04
C SER A 603 -23.45 23.17 16.48
N THR A 604 -24.64 23.44 17.01
CA THR A 604 -25.01 23.03 18.38
C THR A 604 -25.21 21.52 18.44
N LEU A 605 -25.96 20.98 17.46
CA LEU A 605 -26.32 19.57 17.40
C LEU A 605 -26.08 18.99 16.00
N THR A 606 -25.32 17.89 15.96
CA THR A 606 -25.03 17.12 14.75
C THR A 606 -25.58 15.70 14.88
N VAL A 607 -26.31 15.23 13.87
CA VAL A 607 -26.72 13.82 13.76
C VAL A 607 -25.78 13.10 12.80
N VAL A 608 -25.19 11.99 13.25
CA VAL A 608 -24.29 11.15 12.46
C VAL A 608 -25.00 9.85 12.08
N THR A 609 -25.14 9.59 10.78
CA THR A 609 -25.72 8.38 10.19
C THR A 609 -24.65 7.65 9.36
N PRO A 610 -23.80 6.83 9.98
CA PRO A 610 -22.70 6.12 9.35
C PRO A 610 -23.20 4.87 8.58
N PRO A 611 -22.36 4.25 7.74
CA PRO A 611 -22.69 3.05 7.00
C PRO A 611 -22.34 1.79 7.81
N TRP A 612 -22.66 0.62 7.26
CA TRP A 612 -22.32 -0.67 7.87
C TRP A 612 -20.96 -1.21 7.43
N ASN A 613 -20.43 -0.75 6.30
CA ASN A 613 -19.25 -1.37 5.68
C ASN A 613 -17.92 -0.90 6.28
N PHE A 614 -17.91 0.19 7.05
CA PHE A 614 -16.82 0.60 7.96
C PHE A 614 -17.48 1.05 9.26
N PRO A 615 -17.92 0.10 10.10
CA PRO A 615 -18.81 0.37 11.21
C PRO A 615 -18.12 0.91 12.48
N VAL A 616 -16.80 1.12 12.43
CA VAL A 616 -15.99 1.73 13.49
C VAL A 616 -15.31 3.00 12.99
N ALA A 617 -14.55 2.97 11.89
CA ALA A 617 -13.76 4.15 11.47
C ALA A 617 -14.62 5.31 10.99
N ILE A 618 -15.60 5.08 10.12
CA ILE A 618 -16.47 6.14 9.60
C ILE A 618 -17.36 6.76 10.70
N PRO A 619 -18.03 5.97 11.58
CA PRO A 619 -18.72 6.57 12.71
C PRO A 619 -17.78 7.31 13.64
N ALA A 620 -16.59 6.77 13.92
CA ALA A 620 -15.60 7.46 14.74
C ALA A 620 -15.20 8.78 14.11
N GLY A 621 -14.78 8.81 12.84
CA GLY A 621 -14.36 10.02 12.15
C GLY A 621 -15.44 11.10 12.10
N SER A 622 -16.68 10.73 11.80
CA SER A 622 -17.80 11.68 11.73
C SER A 622 -18.17 12.23 13.11
N THR A 623 -18.27 11.36 14.13
CA THR A 623 -18.58 11.77 15.50
C THR A 623 -17.45 12.59 16.11
N LEU A 624 -16.20 12.18 15.95
CA LEU A 624 -15.03 12.88 16.46
C LEU A 624 -14.81 14.22 15.76
N GLY A 625 -15.10 14.33 14.46
CA GLY A 625 -15.08 15.60 13.74
C GLY A 625 -16.09 16.60 14.30
N ALA A 626 -17.32 16.16 14.56
CA ALA A 626 -18.36 17.00 15.19
C ALA A 626 -18.00 17.38 16.64
N LEU A 627 -17.49 16.44 17.43
CA LEU A 627 -17.03 16.72 18.79
C LEU A 627 -15.85 17.70 18.80
N ALA A 628 -14.89 17.54 17.87
CA ALA A 628 -13.73 18.41 17.73
C ALA A 628 -14.13 19.84 17.37
N SER A 629 -15.12 20.02 16.49
CA SER A 629 -15.60 21.33 16.09
C SER A 629 -16.39 22.04 17.20
N GLY A 630 -17.00 21.28 18.12
CA GLY A 630 -17.76 21.82 19.26
C GLY A 630 -19.25 21.50 19.25
N SER A 631 -19.70 20.54 18.44
CA SER A 631 -21.09 20.08 18.41
C SER A 631 -21.35 18.94 19.40
N ALA A 632 -22.53 18.93 20.03
CA ALA A 632 -23.08 17.68 20.57
C ALA A 632 -23.47 16.75 19.42
N VAL A 633 -23.46 15.44 19.68
CA VAL A 633 -23.63 14.41 18.65
C VAL A 633 -24.71 13.41 19.06
N VAL A 634 -25.65 13.17 18.14
CA VAL A 634 -26.47 11.95 18.16
C VAL A 634 -25.90 10.99 17.12
N LEU A 635 -25.26 9.92 17.58
CA LEU A 635 -24.78 8.84 16.74
C LEU A 635 -25.91 7.83 16.53
N LYS A 636 -26.31 7.64 15.27
CA LYS A 636 -27.33 6.66 14.86
C LYS A 636 -26.72 5.61 13.92
N PRO A 637 -26.05 4.56 14.45
CA PRO A 637 -25.39 3.55 13.64
C PRO A 637 -26.32 2.86 12.63
N ALA A 638 -25.73 2.26 11.59
CA ALA A 638 -26.47 1.38 10.69
C ALA A 638 -27.02 0.17 11.46
N THR A 639 -28.27 -0.23 11.17
CA THR A 639 -28.93 -1.36 11.85
C THR A 639 -28.15 -2.66 11.71
N LEU A 640 -27.49 -2.88 10.56
CA LEU A 640 -26.70 -4.07 10.28
C LEU A 640 -25.42 -4.16 11.12
N THR A 641 -24.96 -3.05 11.69
CA THR A 641 -23.75 -2.98 12.52
C THR A 641 -23.98 -2.16 13.79
N ALA A 642 -25.15 -2.37 14.40
CA ALA A 642 -25.59 -1.62 15.57
C ALA A 642 -24.70 -1.87 16.80
N ARG A 643 -24.19 -3.10 16.96
CA ARG A 643 -23.29 -3.47 18.06
C ARG A 643 -21.93 -2.79 17.91
N CYS A 644 -21.37 -2.73 16.70
CA CYS A 644 -20.11 -2.02 16.44
C CYS A 644 -20.18 -0.56 16.88
N GLY A 645 -21.22 0.17 16.44
CA GLY A 645 -21.43 1.56 16.84
C GLY A 645 -21.70 1.73 18.35
N SER A 646 -22.28 0.71 19.00
CA SER A 646 -22.50 0.70 20.44
C SER A 646 -21.20 0.51 21.24
N VAL A 647 -20.35 -0.43 20.84
CA VAL A 647 -19.02 -0.64 21.45
C VAL A 647 -18.11 0.59 21.24
N LEU A 648 -18.23 1.26 20.09
CA LEU A 648 -17.54 2.52 19.84
C LEU A 648 -18.01 3.63 20.79
N ALA A 649 -19.32 3.79 21.00
CA ALA A 649 -19.87 4.77 21.93
C ALA A 649 -19.44 4.49 23.38
N GLU A 650 -19.42 3.22 23.80
CA GLU A 650 -18.87 2.80 25.09
C GLU A 650 -17.41 3.25 25.25
N ALA A 651 -16.57 3.01 24.24
CA ALA A 651 -15.17 3.44 24.26
C ALA A 651 -15.04 4.96 24.40
N MET A 652 -15.86 5.74 23.70
CA MET A 652 -15.87 7.20 23.80
C MET A 652 -16.32 7.70 25.18
N TRP A 653 -17.36 7.09 25.77
CA TRP A 653 -17.81 7.45 27.12
C TRP A 653 -16.77 7.09 28.18
N ASP A 654 -16.12 5.93 28.07
CA ASP A 654 -15.06 5.51 28.99
C ASP A 654 -13.81 6.38 28.90
N ALA A 655 -13.56 6.97 27.72
CA ALA A 655 -12.52 7.97 27.51
C ALA A 655 -12.85 9.35 28.09
N GLY A 656 -14.09 9.58 28.54
CA GLY A 656 -14.50 10.84 29.16
C GLY A 656 -15.32 11.77 28.26
N VAL A 657 -15.80 11.31 27.09
CA VAL A 657 -16.82 12.05 26.33
C VAL A 657 -18.11 12.08 27.16
N PRO A 658 -18.65 13.27 27.51
CA PRO A 658 -19.85 13.34 28.33
C PRO A 658 -21.07 12.68 27.65
N ARG A 659 -21.86 11.92 28.42
CA ARG A 659 -23.04 11.19 27.90
C ARG A 659 -24.18 12.09 27.42
N ASP A 660 -24.23 13.32 27.92
CA ASP A 660 -25.15 14.38 27.46
C ASP A 660 -24.64 15.08 26.19
N VAL A 661 -23.36 14.96 25.86
CA VAL A 661 -22.77 15.48 24.62
C VAL A 661 -22.79 14.43 23.51
N LEU A 662 -22.58 13.14 23.83
CA LEU A 662 -22.65 12.02 22.89
C LEU A 662 -23.80 11.09 23.27
N HIS A 663 -24.88 11.14 22.47
CA HIS A 663 -26.00 10.23 22.56
C HIS A 663 -25.89 9.13 21.50
N LEU A 664 -25.98 7.88 21.93
CA LEU A 664 -26.20 6.75 21.03
C LEU A 664 -27.71 6.55 20.86
N VAL A 665 -28.17 6.38 19.62
CA VAL A 665 -29.58 6.13 19.32
C VAL A 665 -29.72 4.99 18.32
N HIS A 666 -30.46 3.96 18.74
CA HIS A 666 -31.06 2.98 17.84
C HIS A 666 -32.54 3.29 17.72
N ALA A 667 -33.11 3.19 16.53
CA ALA A 667 -34.54 3.45 16.33
C ALA A 667 -35.25 2.14 15.99
N ASP A 668 -36.20 1.72 16.82
CA ASP A 668 -37.03 0.53 16.56
C ASP A 668 -37.95 0.72 15.36
N GLU A 669 -38.38 1.97 15.14
CA GLU A 669 -39.22 2.34 14.02
C GLU A 669 -38.52 3.32 13.08
N ARG A 670 -38.76 3.13 11.77
CA ARG A 670 -38.29 4.07 10.73
C ARG A 670 -38.82 5.50 10.96
N SER A 671 -40.02 5.63 11.53
CA SER A 671 -40.67 6.90 11.88
C SER A 671 -39.80 7.76 12.81
N LEU A 672 -39.22 7.16 13.85
CA LEU A 672 -38.35 7.83 14.82
C LEU A 672 -37.04 8.27 14.18
N GLY A 673 -36.43 7.42 13.34
CA GLY A 673 -35.22 7.79 12.59
C GLY A 673 -35.46 8.96 11.63
N THR A 674 -36.60 8.96 10.93
CA THR A 674 -37.01 10.07 10.07
C THR A 674 -37.21 11.35 10.86
N LYS A 675 -37.89 11.29 12.02
CA LYS A 675 -38.11 12.44 12.90
C LYS A 675 -36.79 13.01 13.42
N LEU A 676 -35.87 12.15 13.86
CA LEU A 676 -34.53 12.57 14.32
C LEU A 676 -33.78 13.37 13.25
N VAL A 677 -33.70 12.84 12.01
CA VAL A 677 -32.93 13.47 10.93
C VAL A 677 -33.58 14.78 10.44
N SER A 678 -34.91 14.87 10.48
CA SER A 678 -35.67 16.03 10.00
C SER A 678 -36.01 17.07 11.08
N ASP A 679 -35.61 16.86 12.34
CA ASP A 679 -35.94 17.78 13.43
C ASP A 679 -35.26 19.15 13.23
N PRO A 680 -35.97 20.28 13.42
CA PRO A 680 -35.41 21.61 13.21
C PRO A 680 -34.28 21.99 14.18
N ARG A 681 -34.13 21.31 15.33
CA ARG A 681 -33.01 21.54 16.27
C ARG A 681 -31.69 20.92 15.80
N VAL A 682 -31.74 20.01 14.81
CA VAL A 682 -30.54 19.41 14.23
C VAL A 682 -29.92 20.37 13.22
N ASP A 683 -28.85 21.04 13.62
CA ASP A 683 -28.16 22.02 12.78
C ASP A 683 -27.46 21.37 11.59
N ARG A 684 -26.95 20.14 11.77
CA ARG A 684 -26.14 19.42 10.79
C ARG A 684 -26.44 17.94 10.78
N VAL A 685 -26.48 17.34 9.60
CA VAL A 685 -26.51 15.89 9.41
C VAL A 685 -25.27 15.46 8.65
N VAL A 686 -24.61 14.41 9.13
CA VAL A 686 -23.51 13.74 8.45
C VAL A 686 -23.97 12.34 8.03
N LEU A 687 -23.93 12.08 6.74
CA LEU A 687 -24.29 10.80 6.14
C LEU A 687 -23.07 10.17 5.49
N THR A 688 -22.91 8.87 5.65
CA THR A 688 -22.13 8.09 4.69
C THR A 688 -22.95 6.92 4.23
N GLY A 689 -23.15 6.80 2.91
CA GLY A 689 -24.06 5.81 2.35
C GLY A 689 -24.43 6.06 0.90
N ALA A 690 -25.64 5.66 0.51
CA ALA A 690 -26.12 5.79 -0.86
C ALA A 690 -26.53 7.24 -1.17
N TYR A 691 -26.31 7.69 -2.42
CA TYR A 691 -26.70 9.03 -2.87
C TYR A 691 -28.22 9.25 -2.76
N GLU A 692 -29.01 8.21 -3.02
CA GLU A 692 -30.46 8.21 -2.89
C GLU A 692 -30.92 8.43 -1.43
N THR A 693 -30.09 8.05 -0.45
CA THR A 693 -30.37 8.35 0.97
C THR A 693 -30.14 9.82 1.27
N ALA A 694 -29.13 10.45 0.66
CA ALA A 694 -28.90 11.88 0.76
C ALA A 694 -30.08 12.67 0.17
N GLU A 695 -30.58 12.25 -0.99
CA GLU A 695 -31.78 12.83 -1.62
C GLU A 695 -33.02 12.67 -0.74
N LEU A 696 -33.24 11.47 -0.19
CA LEU A 696 -34.31 11.23 0.78
C LEU A 696 -34.20 12.20 1.96
N PHE A 697 -33.04 12.30 2.58
CA PHE A 697 -32.79 13.19 3.72
C PHE A 697 -33.14 14.65 3.39
N ARG A 698 -32.69 15.16 2.23
CA ARG A 698 -33.02 16.51 1.76
C ARG A 698 -34.51 16.70 1.47
N SER A 699 -35.20 15.68 0.96
CA SER A 699 -36.66 15.73 0.76
C SER A 699 -37.47 15.79 2.06
N LEU A 700 -36.94 15.21 3.15
CA LEU A 700 -37.60 15.22 4.46
C LEU A 700 -37.55 16.60 5.11
N ARG A 701 -36.46 17.34 4.91
CA ARG A 701 -36.29 18.72 5.39
C ARG A 701 -35.53 19.54 4.34
N PRO A 702 -36.24 20.27 3.46
CA PRO A 702 -35.62 21.17 2.50
C PRO A 702 -34.72 22.19 3.21
N GLY A 703 -33.52 22.39 2.68
CA GLY A 703 -32.54 23.33 3.25
C GLY A 703 -31.68 22.77 4.38
N MET A 704 -31.86 21.49 4.75
CA MET A 704 -31.01 20.81 5.72
C MET A 704 -29.52 20.94 5.37
N ARG A 705 -28.68 21.29 6.35
CA ARG A 705 -27.23 21.20 6.19
C ARG A 705 -26.80 19.74 6.24
N LEU A 706 -26.53 19.18 5.07
CA LEU A 706 -26.07 17.81 4.90
C LEU A 706 -24.62 17.79 4.42
N LEU A 707 -23.77 17.06 5.12
CA LEU A 707 -22.50 16.56 4.59
C LEU A 707 -22.71 15.09 4.29
N ALA A 708 -22.57 14.68 3.04
CA ALA A 708 -22.63 13.26 2.70
C ALA A 708 -21.42 12.82 1.91
N GLU A 709 -20.77 11.76 2.39
CA GLU A 709 -19.86 10.98 1.57
C GLU A 709 -20.65 9.81 0.99
N THR A 710 -20.72 9.77 -0.33
CA THR A 710 -21.53 8.79 -1.05
C THR A 710 -20.64 7.89 -1.89
N SER A 711 -21.24 6.86 -2.46
CA SER A 711 -20.49 5.75 -3.03
C SER A 711 -19.69 6.10 -4.30
N GLY A 712 -19.07 5.09 -4.94
CA GLY A 712 -18.19 5.29 -6.08
C GLY A 712 -18.32 4.20 -7.14
N LYS A 713 -18.06 4.55 -8.41
CA LYS A 713 -17.89 3.58 -9.50
C LYS A 713 -16.45 3.63 -9.99
N ASN A 714 -15.55 3.04 -9.20
CA ASN A 714 -14.11 3.27 -9.34
C ASN A 714 -13.47 2.34 -10.36
N ALA A 715 -12.42 2.83 -11.02
CA ALA A 715 -11.67 2.07 -12.02
C ALA A 715 -10.16 2.19 -11.82
N ILE A 716 -9.43 1.15 -12.20
CA ILE A 716 -7.98 1.17 -12.38
C ILE A 716 -7.68 1.07 -13.88
N VAL A 717 -6.95 2.03 -14.43
CA VAL A 717 -6.43 2.00 -15.80
C VAL A 717 -5.09 1.28 -15.80
N VAL A 718 -4.88 0.34 -16.73
CA VAL A 718 -3.60 -0.39 -16.88
C VAL A 718 -3.10 -0.18 -18.30
N THR A 719 -1.93 0.46 -18.45
CA THR A 719 -1.34 0.73 -19.76
C THR A 719 -0.30 -0.32 -20.14
N PRO A 720 0.11 -0.41 -21.43
CA PRO A 720 1.19 -1.30 -21.86
C PRO A 720 2.53 -1.08 -21.14
N SER A 721 2.73 0.10 -20.55
CA SER A 721 3.91 0.48 -19.77
C SER A 721 3.84 -0.01 -18.30
N ALA A 722 2.75 -0.66 -17.87
CA ALA A 722 2.60 -1.15 -16.51
C ALA A 722 3.46 -2.39 -16.21
N ASP A 723 3.74 -2.61 -14.92
CA ASP A 723 4.10 -3.94 -14.42
C ASP A 723 2.82 -4.79 -14.27
N PRO A 724 2.61 -5.84 -15.09
CA PRO A 724 1.36 -6.58 -15.11
C PRO A 724 1.11 -7.34 -13.79
N ASP A 725 2.15 -7.86 -13.14
CA ASP A 725 2.00 -8.65 -11.91
C ASP A 725 1.56 -7.75 -10.74
N LEU A 726 2.17 -6.57 -10.63
CA LEU A 726 1.78 -5.58 -9.62
C LEU A 726 0.38 -5.03 -9.90
N ALA A 727 0.05 -4.75 -11.17
CA ALA A 727 -1.27 -4.28 -11.56
C ALA A 727 -2.37 -5.31 -11.21
N VAL A 728 -2.15 -6.60 -11.51
CA VAL A 728 -3.10 -7.66 -11.15
C VAL A 728 -3.30 -7.76 -9.65
N ARG A 729 -2.20 -7.80 -8.87
CA ARG A 729 -2.27 -7.83 -7.40
C ARG A 729 -3.14 -6.69 -6.85
N ASP A 730 -2.88 -5.47 -7.32
CA ASP A 730 -3.54 -4.26 -6.83
C ASP A 730 -5.00 -4.16 -7.31
N VAL A 731 -5.31 -4.64 -8.51
CA VAL A 731 -6.68 -4.80 -9.02
C VAL A 731 -7.48 -5.80 -8.18
N VAL A 732 -6.92 -6.99 -7.91
CA VAL A 732 -7.60 -8.03 -7.11
C VAL A 732 -7.84 -7.56 -5.68
N GLN A 733 -6.82 -6.97 -5.04
CA GLN A 733 -6.95 -6.43 -3.69
C GLN A 733 -8.02 -5.31 -3.64
N SER A 734 -8.02 -4.41 -4.62
CA SER A 734 -8.96 -3.28 -4.66
C SER A 734 -10.39 -3.70 -5.00
N ALA A 735 -10.57 -4.75 -5.81
CA ALA A 735 -11.89 -5.23 -6.23
C ALA A 735 -12.57 -6.10 -5.17
N PHE A 736 -11.81 -6.95 -4.47
CA PHE A 736 -12.39 -8.02 -3.65
C PHE A 736 -12.10 -7.90 -2.15
N GLY A 737 -11.25 -6.96 -1.72
CA GLY A 737 -11.08 -6.66 -0.30
C GLY A 737 -12.42 -6.32 0.36
N HIS A 738 -12.74 -6.98 1.47
CA HIS A 738 -14.07 -6.92 2.12
C HIS A 738 -15.24 -7.27 1.17
N ALA A 739 -15.04 -8.27 0.30
CA ALA A 739 -16.00 -8.70 -0.72
C ALA A 739 -16.47 -7.58 -1.66
N GLY A 740 -15.60 -6.59 -1.94
CA GLY A 740 -15.94 -5.44 -2.78
C GLY A 740 -16.95 -4.47 -2.15
N GLN A 741 -17.27 -4.63 -0.86
CA GLN A 741 -18.19 -3.77 -0.11
C GLN A 741 -17.50 -2.49 0.40
N LYS A 742 -16.76 -1.83 -0.48
CA LYS A 742 -16.09 -0.55 -0.19
C LYS A 742 -16.57 0.48 -1.20
N CYS A 743 -16.85 1.70 -0.74
CA CYS A 743 -17.11 2.82 -1.64
C CYS A 743 -15.93 3.07 -2.60
N SER A 744 -14.70 2.74 -2.19
CA SER A 744 -13.47 2.82 -2.97
C SER A 744 -13.13 1.54 -3.77
N ALA A 745 -13.96 0.49 -3.74
CA ALA A 745 -13.63 -0.75 -4.43
C ALA A 745 -13.47 -0.54 -5.94
N ALA A 746 -12.45 -1.18 -6.53
CA ALA A 746 -12.25 -1.18 -7.98
C ALA A 746 -13.31 -2.05 -8.64
N SER A 747 -14.37 -1.42 -9.13
CA SER A 747 -15.45 -2.11 -9.87
C SER A 747 -15.06 -2.39 -11.31
N LEU A 748 -14.06 -1.67 -11.83
CA LEU A 748 -13.62 -1.74 -13.21
C LEU A 748 -12.10 -1.81 -13.30
N VAL A 749 -11.60 -2.55 -14.28
CA VAL A 749 -10.24 -2.41 -14.79
C VAL A 749 -10.32 -2.08 -16.28
N ILE A 750 -9.64 -1.01 -16.69
CA ILE A 750 -9.65 -0.51 -18.07
C ILE A 750 -8.27 -0.80 -18.67
N LEU A 751 -8.22 -1.76 -19.59
CA LEU A 751 -6.98 -2.19 -20.24
C LEU A 751 -6.75 -1.36 -21.51
N VAL A 752 -5.60 -0.72 -21.61
CA VAL A 752 -5.27 0.15 -22.76
C VAL A 752 -4.48 -0.63 -23.80
N GLY A 753 -4.93 -0.54 -25.06
CA GLY A 753 -4.19 -1.06 -26.21
C GLY A 753 -3.87 -2.55 -26.11
N SER A 754 -2.59 -2.90 -26.22
CA SER A 754 -2.10 -4.29 -26.28
C SER A 754 -2.39 -5.12 -25.01
N VAL A 755 -2.49 -4.48 -23.84
CA VAL A 755 -2.77 -5.17 -22.56
C VAL A 755 -4.10 -5.90 -22.60
N ALA A 756 -5.08 -5.37 -23.34
CA ALA A 756 -6.39 -6.01 -23.50
C ALA A 756 -6.31 -7.43 -24.10
N SER A 757 -5.24 -7.73 -24.85
CA SER A 757 -4.95 -9.04 -25.45
C SER A 757 -3.79 -9.78 -24.78
N SER A 758 -3.23 -9.25 -23.68
CA SER A 758 -2.10 -9.85 -22.96
C SER A 758 -2.53 -11.12 -22.25
N ARG A 759 -1.97 -12.26 -22.65
CA ARG A 759 -2.24 -13.53 -21.97
C ARG A 759 -1.75 -13.51 -20.53
N ARG A 760 -0.56 -12.97 -20.29
CA ARG A 760 0.02 -12.87 -18.94
C ARG A 760 -0.90 -12.13 -17.99
N PHE A 761 -1.41 -10.96 -18.39
CA PHE A 761 -2.34 -10.20 -17.54
C PHE A 761 -3.63 -10.97 -17.25
N HIS A 762 -4.26 -11.55 -18.28
CA HIS A 762 -5.53 -12.31 -18.12
C HIS A 762 -5.33 -13.57 -17.28
N ASP A 763 -4.28 -14.35 -17.54
CA ASP A 763 -4.00 -15.60 -16.84
C ASP A 763 -3.67 -15.34 -15.35
N GLN A 764 -2.84 -14.34 -15.06
CA GLN A 764 -2.54 -13.92 -13.68
C GLN A 764 -3.79 -13.39 -12.96
N LEU A 765 -4.64 -12.61 -13.64
CA LEU A 765 -5.90 -12.13 -13.05
C LEU A 765 -6.85 -13.28 -12.71
N VAL A 766 -7.01 -14.24 -13.63
CA VAL A 766 -7.86 -15.41 -13.41
C VAL A 766 -7.36 -16.25 -12.24
N ASP A 767 -6.06 -16.54 -12.20
CA ASP A 767 -5.44 -17.35 -11.14
C ASP A 767 -5.62 -16.69 -9.77
N ALA A 768 -5.21 -15.42 -9.66
CA ALA A 768 -5.32 -14.66 -8.41
C ALA A 768 -6.77 -14.56 -7.88
N VAL A 769 -7.76 -14.41 -8.77
CA VAL A 769 -9.16 -14.32 -8.38
C VAL A 769 -9.71 -15.68 -7.93
N ARG A 770 -9.38 -16.77 -8.64
CA ARG A 770 -9.88 -18.12 -8.31
C ARG A 770 -9.29 -18.66 -7.02
N SER A 771 -8.09 -18.23 -6.66
CA SER A 771 -7.36 -18.65 -5.46
C SER A 771 -7.69 -17.85 -4.21
N LEU A 772 -8.60 -16.88 -4.27
CA LEU A 772 -8.95 -16.08 -3.10
C LEU A 772 -9.78 -16.92 -2.10
N PRO A 773 -9.29 -17.19 -0.86
CA PRO A 773 -10.05 -17.96 0.12
C PRO A 773 -11.27 -17.18 0.61
N VAL A 774 -12.46 -17.75 0.38
CA VAL A 774 -13.75 -17.19 0.79
C VAL A 774 -14.33 -18.01 1.92
N GLY A 775 -14.74 -17.33 3.00
CA GLY A 775 -15.18 -18.03 4.20
C GLY A 775 -15.76 -17.11 5.26
N ALA A 776 -16.04 -17.69 6.43
CA ALA A 776 -16.50 -16.93 7.58
C ALA A 776 -15.36 -16.10 8.17
N ALA A 777 -15.68 -14.94 8.74
CA ALA A 777 -14.70 -14.02 9.33
C ALA A 777 -13.90 -14.58 10.51
N HIS A 778 -14.41 -15.62 11.18
CA HIS A 778 -13.72 -16.29 12.30
C HIS A 778 -12.76 -17.40 11.84
N ASP A 779 -12.79 -17.79 10.55
CA ASP A 779 -11.80 -18.70 9.99
C ASP A 779 -10.55 -17.87 9.61
N PRO A 780 -9.38 -18.14 10.22
CA PRO A 780 -8.17 -17.37 9.95
C PRO A 780 -7.73 -17.44 8.48
N ARG A 781 -8.08 -18.50 7.73
CA ARG A 781 -7.75 -18.66 6.30
C ARG A 781 -8.47 -17.65 5.40
N THR A 782 -9.62 -17.15 5.83
CA THR A 782 -10.47 -16.28 5.03
C THR A 782 -9.75 -14.99 4.65
N ARG A 783 -9.71 -14.68 3.35
CA ARG A 783 -9.25 -13.38 2.81
C ARG A 783 -10.39 -12.56 2.21
N MET A 784 -11.51 -13.20 1.91
CA MET A 784 -12.75 -12.53 1.53
C MET A 784 -13.89 -13.04 2.41
N GLY A 785 -14.34 -12.18 3.33
CA GLY A 785 -15.49 -12.45 4.20
C GLY A 785 -16.83 -12.45 3.46
N PRO A 786 -17.93 -12.71 4.18
CA PRO A 786 -19.28 -12.70 3.61
C PRO A 786 -19.75 -11.30 3.21
N LEU A 787 -20.78 -11.26 2.38
CA LEU A 787 -21.65 -10.10 2.23
C LEU A 787 -22.36 -9.80 3.56
N ILE A 788 -22.66 -8.53 3.82
CA ILE A 788 -23.36 -8.13 5.05
C ILE A 788 -24.77 -8.74 5.12
N GLU A 789 -25.43 -8.83 3.98
CA GLU A 789 -26.75 -9.42 3.78
C GLU A 789 -26.75 -10.27 2.50
N PRO A 790 -27.72 -11.18 2.32
CA PRO A 790 -27.85 -11.96 1.09
C PRO A 790 -27.94 -11.04 -0.14
N ALA A 791 -27.26 -11.42 -1.22
CA ALA A 791 -27.27 -10.65 -2.46
C ALA A 791 -28.69 -10.47 -3.00
N GLN A 792 -29.07 -9.22 -3.29
CA GLN A 792 -30.39 -8.86 -3.82
C GLN A 792 -30.30 -7.72 -4.85
N GLY A 793 -31.37 -7.55 -5.63
CA GLY A 793 -31.49 -6.46 -6.61
C GLY A 793 -30.28 -6.37 -7.55
N LYS A 794 -29.68 -5.16 -7.63
CA LYS A 794 -28.54 -4.89 -8.53
C LYS A 794 -27.35 -5.83 -8.31
N LEU A 795 -27.07 -6.22 -7.07
CA LEU A 795 -25.93 -7.08 -6.75
C LEU A 795 -26.20 -8.53 -7.18
N LEU A 796 -27.39 -9.07 -6.88
CA LEU A 796 -27.74 -10.43 -7.30
C LEU A 796 -27.68 -10.55 -8.81
N THR A 797 -28.28 -9.60 -9.53
CA THR A 797 -28.20 -9.56 -10.99
C THR A 797 -26.75 -9.46 -11.48
N ALA A 798 -25.91 -8.66 -10.81
CA ALA A 798 -24.48 -8.57 -11.11
C ALA A 798 -23.68 -9.83 -10.77
N LEU A 799 -24.22 -10.77 -10.00
CA LEU A 799 -23.60 -12.05 -9.71
C LEU A 799 -24.14 -13.16 -10.63
N THR A 800 -25.34 -13.03 -11.19
CA THR A 800 -26.00 -14.14 -11.90
C THR A 800 -26.25 -13.92 -13.39
N GLU A 801 -26.24 -12.67 -13.87
CA GLU A 801 -26.66 -12.34 -15.24
C GLU A 801 -25.62 -11.47 -15.97
N LEU A 802 -25.32 -11.76 -17.23
CA LEU A 802 -24.43 -10.98 -18.09
C LEU A 802 -25.21 -10.05 -19.01
N ASP A 803 -24.66 -8.87 -19.30
CA ASP A 803 -25.21 -7.98 -20.35
C ASP A 803 -24.78 -8.44 -21.75
N ASP A 804 -25.44 -7.93 -22.80
CA ASP A 804 -25.08 -8.22 -24.19
C ASP A 804 -23.62 -7.90 -24.51
N GLY A 805 -22.88 -8.93 -24.95
CA GLY A 805 -21.46 -8.85 -25.28
C GLY A 805 -20.52 -9.16 -24.12
N GLU A 806 -21.04 -9.29 -22.89
CA GLU A 806 -20.26 -9.73 -21.74
C GLU A 806 -20.16 -11.26 -21.67
N SER A 807 -19.08 -11.73 -21.07
CA SER A 807 -18.87 -13.13 -20.69
C SER A 807 -18.17 -13.22 -19.34
N TRP A 808 -18.33 -14.36 -18.66
CA TRP A 808 -17.59 -14.62 -17.43
C TRP A 808 -16.15 -15.01 -17.76
N LEU A 809 -15.19 -14.19 -17.33
CA LEU A 809 -13.79 -14.60 -17.21
C LEU A 809 -13.61 -15.49 -15.97
N VAL A 810 -14.29 -15.12 -14.88
CA VAL A 810 -14.50 -15.96 -13.69
C VAL A 810 -15.96 -15.83 -13.28
N GLU A 811 -16.70 -16.94 -13.27
CA GLU A 811 -18.11 -16.95 -12.87
C GLU A 811 -18.22 -17.06 -11.34
N PRO A 812 -18.95 -16.14 -10.68
CA PRO A 812 -19.14 -16.18 -9.24
C PRO A 812 -20.08 -17.34 -8.84
N ARG A 813 -19.82 -17.94 -7.68
CA ARG A 813 -20.59 -19.08 -7.15
C ARG A 813 -21.04 -18.77 -5.74
N ARG A 814 -22.31 -19.02 -5.45
CA ARG A 814 -22.84 -19.01 -4.09
C ARG A 814 -22.33 -20.22 -3.32
N LEU A 815 -21.80 -20.00 -2.11
CA LEU A 815 -21.13 -21.03 -1.30
C LEU A 815 -21.95 -21.47 -0.08
N ASP A 816 -22.96 -20.70 0.32
CA ASP A 816 -23.84 -20.98 1.45
C ASP A 816 -25.32 -20.98 1.06
N GLU A 817 -26.17 -21.49 1.96
CA GLU A 817 -27.62 -21.52 1.75
C GLU A 817 -28.24 -20.13 1.99
N GLU A 818 -27.67 -19.39 2.94
CA GLU A 818 -28.06 -18.02 3.31
C GLU A 818 -27.78 -17.02 2.18
N GLY A 819 -26.88 -17.33 1.25
CA GLY A 819 -26.53 -16.51 0.10
C GLY A 819 -25.67 -15.28 0.43
N ARG A 820 -24.92 -15.34 1.53
CA ARG A 820 -23.95 -14.31 1.94
C ARG A 820 -22.53 -14.61 1.48
N LEU A 821 -22.17 -15.88 1.31
CA LEU A 821 -20.85 -16.28 0.81
C LEU A 821 -20.90 -16.49 -0.71
N TRP A 822 -20.08 -15.72 -1.43
CA TRP A 822 -19.95 -15.79 -2.88
C TRP A 822 -18.47 -15.79 -3.27
N THR A 823 -18.07 -16.62 -4.24
CA THR A 823 -16.76 -16.45 -4.88
C THR A 823 -16.75 -15.16 -5.71
N PRO A 824 -15.58 -14.53 -5.90
CA PRO A 824 -15.48 -13.35 -6.75
C PRO A 824 -15.84 -13.66 -8.21
N GLY A 825 -16.41 -12.66 -8.90
CA GLY A 825 -16.79 -12.73 -10.30
C GLY A 825 -16.04 -11.69 -11.15
N VAL A 826 -15.62 -12.08 -12.35
CA VAL A 826 -14.97 -11.20 -13.32
C VAL A 826 -15.69 -11.27 -14.66
N ARG A 827 -16.21 -10.13 -15.10
CA ARG A 827 -16.88 -9.93 -16.39
C ARG A 827 -15.87 -9.41 -17.39
N THR A 828 -15.86 -9.95 -18.60
CA THR A 828 -15.07 -9.42 -19.72
C THR A 828 -15.97 -9.07 -20.90
N GLY A 829 -15.52 -8.15 -21.76
CA GLY A 829 -16.35 -7.59 -22.83
C GLY A 829 -17.27 -6.47 -22.36
N VAL A 830 -17.00 -5.87 -21.19
CA VAL A 830 -17.79 -4.76 -20.65
C VAL A 830 -17.66 -3.55 -21.57
N ARG A 831 -18.80 -3.12 -22.15
CA ARG A 831 -18.83 -2.00 -23.10
C ARG A 831 -19.03 -0.67 -22.39
N ARG A 832 -18.40 0.37 -22.92
CA ARG A 832 -18.66 1.77 -22.54
C ARG A 832 -20.16 2.06 -22.60
N GLY A 833 -20.70 2.60 -21.51
CA GLY A 833 -22.13 2.89 -21.35
C GLY A 833 -23.02 1.71 -20.94
N SER A 834 -22.47 0.49 -20.74
CA SER A 834 -23.26 -0.64 -20.24
C SER A 834 -23.66 -0.48 -18.77
N ARG A 835 -24.53 -1.36 -18.28
CA ARG A 835 -24.91 -1.38 -16.86
C ARG A 835 -23.69 -1.66 -15.97
N THR A 836 -22.83 -2.61 -16.35
CA THR A 836 -21.59 -2.90 -15.61
C THR A 836 -20.65 -1.70 -15.57
N HIS A 837 -20.62 -0.87 -16.61
CA HIS A 837 -19.85 0.38 -16.62
C HIS A 837 -20.44 1.44 -15.68
N LEU A 838 -21.76 1.67 -15.72
CA LEU A 838 -22.38 2.84 -15.10
C LEU A 838 -23.00 2.60 -13.71
N VAL A 839 -23.33 1.35 -13.37
CA VAL A 839 -24.01 1.01 -12.11
C VAL A 839 -23.03 0.41 -11.11
N GLU A 840 -22.97 0.98 -9.91
CA GLU A 840 -22.23 0.41 -8.79
C GLU A 840 -23.01 -0.75 -8.16
N PHE A 841 -22.39 -1.92 -8.05
CA PHE A 841 -23.02 -3.14 -7.50
C PHE A 841 -22.74 -3.38 -6.01
N PHE A 842 -21.66 -2.83 -5.47
CA PHE A 842 -21.27 -2.94 -4.05
C PHE A 842 -21.09 -4.40 -3.56
N GLY A 843 -20.33 -5.19 -4.33
CA GLY A 843 -20.03 -6.58 -4.02
C GLY A 843 -18.88 -7.11 -4.88
N PRO A 844 -18.58 -8.42 -4.84
CA PRO A 844 -17.32 -8.97 -5.36
C PRO A 844 -17.38 -9.22 -6.87
N VAL A 845 -17.60 -8.15 -7.65
CA VAL A 845 -17.73 -8.17 -9.11
C VAL A 845 -16.79 -7.15 -9.75
N LEU A 846 -15.89 -7.62 -10.61
CA LEU A 846 -14.98 -6.80 -11.41
C LEU A 846 -15.40 -6.82 -12.89
N GLY A 847 -15.49 -5.66 -13.54
CA GLY A 847 -15.66 -5.54 -14.98
C GLY A 847 -14.35 -5.20 -15.70
N VAL A 848 -14.01 -5.97 -16.74
CA VAL A 848 -12.86 -5.72 -17.62
C VAL A 848 -13.33 -4.98 -18.86
N MET A 849 -12.84 -3.75 -19.02
CA MET A 849 -13.08 -2.88 -20.17
C MET A 849 -11.80 -2.73 -21.00
N THR A 850 -11.96 -2.31 -22.25
CA THR A 850 -10.83 -2.02 -23.15
C THR A 850 -10.96 -0.61 -23.70
N ALA A 851 -9.84 0.09 -23.78
CA ALA A 851 -9.70 1.38 -24.44
C ALA A 851 -8.58 1.31 -25.49
N ALA A 852 -8.72 2.04 -26.59
CA ALA A 852 -7.73 2.11 -27.66
C ALA A 852 -6.46 2.84 -27.21
N ASP A 853 -6.63 3.90 -26.41
CA ASP A 853 -5.54 4.73 -25.88
C ASP A 853 -5.88 5.27 -24.48
N LEU A 854 -4.91 5.96 -23.87
CA LEU A 854 -5.05 6.51 -22.53
C LEU A 854 -6.13 7.61 -22.44
N ASP A 855 -6.34 8.40 -23.50
CA ASP A 855 -7.33 9.47 -23.48
C ASP A 855 -8.75 8.90 -23.51
N GLU A 856 -8.99 7.84 -24.29
CA GLU A 856 -10.24 7.07 -24.22
C GLU A 856 -10.43 6.42 -22.85
N ALA A 857 -9.36 5.86 -22.25
CA ALA A 857 -9.44 5.25 -20.92
C ALA A 857 -9.84 6.26 -19.84
N ILE A 858 -9.25 7.47 -19.87
CA ILE A 858 -9.62 8.58 -18.98
C ILE A 858 -11.08 8.99 -19.23
N ALA A 859 -11.51 9.08 -20.49
CA ALA A 859 -12.87 9.43 -20.82
C ALA A 859 -13.88 8.39 -20.31
N ILE A 860 -13.57 7.10 -20.41
CA ILE A 860 -14.38 6.01 -19.83
C ILE A 860 -14.41 6.16 -18.30
N GLN A 861 -13.26 6.31 -17.65
CA GLN A 861 -13.15 6.44 -16.19
C GLN A 861 -13.93 7.66 -15.65
N ASN A 862 -13.98 8.77 -16.39
CA ASN A 862 -14.67 10.00 -15.98
C ASN A 862 -16.17 10.03 -16.35
N GLU A 863 -16.65 9.14 -17.23
CA GLU A 863 -18.04 9.16 -17.71
C GLU A 863 -19.06 8.67 -16.67
N VAL A 864 -18.61 7.97 -15.63
CA VAL A 864 -19.47 7.59 -14.52
C VAL A 864 -19.90 8.81 -13.70
N ASP A 865 -21.09 8.74 -13.09
CA ASP A 865 -21.66 9.82 -12.26
C ASP A 865 -20.87 10.13 -10.98
N TYR A 866 -19.86 9.32 -10.67
CA TYR A 866 -19.10 9.31 -9.44
C TYR A 866 -17.65 9.76 -9.68
N GLY A 867 -16.98 10.21 -8.62
CA GLY A 867 -15.60 10.69 -8.68
C GLY A 867 -14.86 10.46 -7.36
N LEU A 868 -14.95 9.25 -6.79
CA LEU A 868 -14.38 8.94 -5.49
C LEU A 868 -12.91 8.54 -5.57
N THR A 869 -12.63 7.33 -6.08
CA THR A 869 -11.26 6.82 -6.25
C THR A 869 -10.97 6.47 -7.71
N ALA A 870 -9.74 6.67 -8.14
CA ALA A 870 -9.27 6.30 -9.48
C ALA A 870 -7.80 5.82 -9.42
N GLY A 871 -7.45 4.82 -10.21
CA GLY A 871 -6.10 4.27 -10.27
C GLY A 871 -5.51 4.30 -11.67
N LEU A 872 -4.18 4.41 -11.74
CA LEU A 872 -3.37 4.18 -12.95
C LEU A 872 -2.19 3.27 -12.61
N HIS A 873 -2.01 2.21 -13.38
CA HIS A 873 -0.74 1.49 -13.48
C HIS A 873 -0.05 1.86 -14.79
N SER A 874 1.11 2.51 -14.68
CA SER A 874 2.00 2.87 -15.77
C SER A 874 3.40 3.18 -15.22
N LEU A 875 4.44 2.75 -15.94
CA LEU A 875 5.83 3.17 -15.71
C LEU A 875 6.28 4.23 -16.74
N ASP A 876 5.34 4.97 -17.33
CA ASP A 876 5.60 6.07 -18.25
C ASP A 876 5.22 7.41 -17.59
N SER A 877 6.18 8.33 -17.48
CA SER A 877 6.00 9.64 -16.85
C SER A 877 5.00 10.52 -17.59
N ASP A 878 4.97 10.48 -18.92
CA ASP A 878 4.06 11.30 -19.73
C ASP A 878 2.62 10.80 -19.61
N GLU A 879 2.42 9.48 -19.53
CA GLU A 879 1.12 8.87 -19.24
C GLU A 879 0.62 9.29 -17.85
N ILE A 880 1.48 9.23 -16.83
CA ILE A 880 1.13 9.64 -15.47
C ILE A 880 0.77 11.12 -15.40
N ALA A 881 1.58 11.99 -16.00
CA ALA A 881 1.32 13.44 -16.03
C ALA A 881 -0.02 13.75 -16.71
N ARG A 882 -0.28 13.13 -17.87
CA ARG A 882 -1.53 13.32 -18.62
C ARG A 882 -2.74 12.83 -17.85
N TRP A 883 -2.63 11.68 -17.20
CA TRP A 883 -3.71 11.12 -16.38
C TRP A 883 -3.98 12.00 -15.15
N LEU A 884 -2.95 12.40 -14.41
CA LEU A 884 -3.08 13.26 -13.23
C LEU A 884 -3.70 14.63 -13.54
N ASP A 885 -3.52 15.16 -14.75
CA ASP A 885 -4.15 16.43 -15.13
C ASP A 885 -5.65 16.29 -15.45
N ARG A 886 -6.07 15.15 -15.99
CA ARG A 886 -7.39 14.95 -16.59
C ARG A 886 -8.36 14.06 -15.80
N VAL A 887 -7.86 13.24 -14.88
CA VAL A 887 -8.71 12.34 -14.08
C VAL A 887 -9.62 13.14 -13.14
N GLU A 888 -10.89 12.76 -13.07
CA GLU A 888 -11.92 13.45 -12.27
C GLU A 888 -12.35 12.62 -11.05
N ALA A 889 -11.43 12.46 -10.10
CA ALA A 889 -11.71 11.81 -8.82
C ALA A 889 -11.01 12.53 -7.65
N GLY A 890 -11.61 12.45 -6.46
CA GLY A 890 -11.05 13.08 -5.27
C GLY A 890 -9.80 12.37 -4.73
N ASN A 891 -9.70 11.05 -4.85
CA ASN A 891 -8.53 10.27 -4.42
C ASN A 891 -7.95 9.52 -5.63
N VAL A 892 -6.70 9.79 -5.97
CA VAL A 892 -6.07 9.23 -7.17
C VAL A 892 -4.77 8.52 -6.80
N TYR A 893 -4.56 7.34 -7.36
CA TYR A 893 -3.47 6.45 -6.99
C TYR A 893 -2.69 5.98 -8.21
N VAL A 894 -1.36 5.98 -8.13
CA VAL A 894 -0.47 5.55 -9.21
C VAL A 894 0.41 4.39 -8.75
N ASN A 895 0.39 3.29 -9.49
CA ASN A 895 1.15 2.07 -9.26
C ASN A 895 0.94 1.44 -7.87
N ARG A 896 -0.30 1.48 -7.39
CA ARG A 896 -0.78 0.82 -6.16
C ARG A 896 -2.29 0.61 -6.20
N GLY A 897 -2.82 -0.15 -5.24
CA GLY A 897 -4.26 -0.28 -5.02
C GLY A 897 -4.94 1.05 -4.63
N ILE A 898 -6.25 1.15 -4.91
CA ILE A 898 -7.06 2.37 -4.74
C ILE A 898 -7.89 2.41 -3.45
N THR A 899 -7.68 1.44 -2.55
CA THR A 899 -8.37 1.32 -1.25
C THR A 899 -7.39 1.47 -0.10
N GLY A 900 -7.90 1.58 1.14
CA GLY A 900 -7.08 1.70 2.34
C GLY A 900 -6.45 3.09 2.46
N ALA A 901 -7.24 4.14 2.26
CA ALA A 901 -6.82 5.50 2.52
C ALA A 901 -6.51 5.67 4.02
N ILE A 902 -5.39 6.30 4.34
CA ILE A 902 -4.91 6.54 5.70
C ILE A 902 -5.09 8.02 6.02
N VAL A 903 -5.64 8.32 7.20
CA VAL A 903 -5.87 9.69 7.70
C VAL A 903 -4.61 10.54 7.54
N ARG A 904 -4.79 11.80 7.13
CA ARG A 904 -3.76 12.75 6.73
C ARG A 904 -2.95 12.34 5.50
N ARG A 905 -2.56 11.07 5.31
CA ARG A 905 -1.78 10.64 4.14
C ARG A 905 -2.58 10.78 2.85
N GLN A 906 -3.78 10.22 2.83
CA GLN A 906 -4.71 10.32 1.71
C GLN A 906 -6.09 10.77 2.22
N PRO A 907 -6.27 12.06 2.60
CA PRO A 907 -7.57 12.57 2.99
C PRO A 907 -8.67 12.09 2.03
N PHE A 908 -9.73 11.53 2.57
CA PHE A 908 -10.66 10.72 1.80
C PHE A 908 -11.96 11.46 1.52
N GLY A 909 -12.36 11.49 0.26
CA GLY A 909 -13.63 12.06 -0.17
C GLY A 909 -13.67 12.30 -1.68
N GLY A 910 -14.87 12.32 -2.25
CA GLY A 910 -15.07 12.30 -3.71
C GLY A 910 -15.52 13.60 -4.33
N TRP A 911 -15.61 13.60 -5.66
CA TRP A 911 -16.26 14.62 -6.48
C TRP A 911 -17.56 14.07 -7.08
N LYS A 912 -18.31 14.91 -7.81
CA LYS A 912 -19.57 14.53 -8.48
C LYS A 912 -20.57 13.92 -7.45
N LYS A 913 -21.30 12.86 -7.81
CA LYS A 913 -22.23 12.19 -6.88
C LYS A 913 -21.57 11.41 -5.75
N SER A 914 -20.24 11.45 -5.61
CA SER A 914 -19.55 10.84 -4.46
C SER A 914 -19.45 11.75 -3.24
N SER A 915 -19.90 13.00 -3.34
CA SER A 915 -20.00 13.91 -2.19
C SER A 915 -21.21 14.84 -2.31
N VAL A 916 -21.81 15.20 -1.17
CA VAL A 916 -22.89 16.20 -1.04
C VAL A 916 -22.48 17.23 0.00
N GLY A 917 -22.58 18.51 -0.37
CA GLY A 917 -22.18 19.63 0.49
C GLY A 917 -20.84 20.22 0.07
N ALA A 918 -20.03 20.67 1.04
CA ALA A 918 -18.79 21.40 0.75
C ALA A 918 -17.68 20.55 0.11
N GLY A 919 -17.73 19.22 0.27
CA GLY A 919 -16.74 18.29 -0.28
C GLY A 919 -15.38 18.33 0.43
N PHE A 920 -15.35 18.69 1.72
CA PHE A 920 -14.14 18.59 2.53
C PHE A 920 -13.87 17.13 2.88
N LYS A 921 -12.64 16.68 2.66
CA LYS A 921 -12.26 15.28 2.84
C LYS A 921 -12.13 14.91 4.30
N ALA A 922 -12.67 13.76 4.68
CA ALA A 922 -12.43 13.14 5.99
C ALA A 922 -10.93 12.88 6.16
N GLY A 923 -10.41 13.20 7.34
CA GLY A 923 -8.98 13.08 7.66
C GLY A 923 -8.12 14.12 6.95
N GLY A 924 -8.74 15.13 6.32
CA GLY A 924 -8.11 16.27 5.69
C GLY A 924 -8.09 17.52 6.58
N PRO A 925 -7.30 18.54 6.22
CA PRO A 925 -7.12 19.74 7.02
C PRO A 925 -8.38 20.59 7.17
N ASN A 926 -9.35 20.47 6.25
CA ASN A 926 -10.56 21.31 6.21
C ASN A 926 -11.83 20.66 6.77
N TYR A 927 -11.77 19.38 7.15
CA TYR A 927 -12.99 18.62 7.49
C TYR A 927 -13.83 19.29 8.59
N LEU A 928 -13.17 19.81 9.63
CA LEU A 928 -13.85 20.45 10.77
C LEU A 928 -14.63 21.71 10.38
N PHE A 929 -14.25 22.39 9.30
CA PHE A 929 -14.94 23.60 8.84
C PHE A 929 -16.36 23.30 8.34
N GLY A 930 -16.64 22.05 7.97
CA GLY A 930 -17.97 21.61 7.58
C GLY A 930 -18.97 21.54 8.74
N PHE A 931 -18.52 21.55 9.99
CA PHE A 931 -19.35 21.32 11.18
C PHE A 931 -19.80 22.60 11.90
N GLY A 932 -19.83 23.72 11.18
CA GLY A 932 -20.22 25.00 11.73
C GLY A 932 -20.32 26.09 10.66
N SER A 933 -20.14 27.32 11.10
CA SER A 933 -20.10 28.54 10.30
C SER A 933 -19.02 29.49 10.86
N TRP A 934 -19.02 30.75 10.41
CA TRP A 934 -18.05 31.77 10.80
C TRP A 934 -18.77 33.05 11.22
N GLU A 935 -18.18 33.82 12.13
CA GLU A 935 -18.66 35.16 12.46
C GLU A 935 -18.46 36.13 11.28
N PRO A 936 -19.39 37.08 11.02
CA PRO A 936 -19.21 38.10 9.99
C PRO A 936 -17.97 38.97 10.21
N TYR A 937 -17.22 39.24 9.14
CA TYR A 937 -16.06 40.12 9.22
C TYR A 937 -16.46 41.60 9.38
N THR A 938 -15.68 42.34 10.16
CA THR A 938 -15.90 43.78 10.33
C THR A 938 -15.14 44.55 9.24
N TRP A 939 -15.90 45.26 8.41
CA TRP A 939 -15.36 46.06 7.29
C TRP A 939 -15.01 47.48 7.72
N ASP A 940 -13.71 47.79 7.85
CA ASP A 940 -13.15 49.14 7.96
C ASP A 940 -12.44 49.58 6.67
N GLU A 941 -11.83 50.78 6.64
CA GLU A 941 -11.17 51.32 5.43
C GLU A 941 -10.00 50.47 4.91
N ASP A 942 -9.32 49.72 5.79
CA ASP A 942 -8.14 48.89 5.47
C ASP A 942 -8.46 47.40 5.36
N ALA A 943 -9.67 46.97 5.72
CA ALA A 943 -10.11 45.59 5.82
C ALA A 943 -9.88 44.78 4.52
N LEU A 944 -10.23 45.36 3.37
CA LEU A 944 -10.03 44.71 2.07
C LEU A 944 -8.55 44.49 1.74
N ARG A 945 -7.68 45.46 2.07
CA ARG A 945 -6.23 45.34 1.84
C ARG A 945 -5.65 44.21 2.69
N ARG A 946 -5.98 44.17 3.99
CA ARG A 946 -5.52 43.10 4.90
C ARG A 946 -6.00 41.73 4.45
N ALA A 947 -7.25 41.63 4.00
CA ALA A 947 -7.81 40.41 3.44
C ALA A 947 -7.04 39.93 2.21
N PHE A 948 -6.72 40.81 1.25
CA PHE A 948 -5.95 40.42 0.07
C PHE A 948 -4.49 40.04 0.39
N GLU A 949 -3.89 40.66 1.41
CA GLU A 949 -2.58 40.24 1.94
C GLU A 949 -2.65 38.83 2.53
N ASP A 950 -3.71 38.53 3.30
CA ASP A 950 -3.97 37.18 3.84
C ASP A 950 -4.27 36.15 2.74
N ASP A 951 -4.98 36.53 1.68
CA ASP A 951 -5.26 35.67 0.52
C ASP A 951 -3.97 35.26 -0.21
N GLU A 952 -3.03 36.19 -0.37
CA GLU A 952 -1.71 35.93 -0.96
C GLU A 952 -0.93 34.93 -0.10
N GLN A 953 -0.95 35.14 1.23
CA GLN A 953 -0.30 34.26 2.19
C GLN A 953 -0.93 32.86 2.18
N ALA A 954 -2.25 32.74 2.28
CA ALA A 954 -2.97 31.47 2.26
C ALA A 954 -2.76 30.71 0.94
N TRP A 955 -2.72 31.41 -0.19
CA TRP A 955 -2.39 30.80 -1.47
C TRP A 955 -0.97 30.25 -1.48
N ALA A 956 0.01 31.05 -1.03
CA ALA A 956 1.41 30.64 -1.00
C ALA A 956 1.68 29.49 -0.02
N SER A 957 0.98 29.44 1.11
CA SER A 957 1.22 28.44 2.15
C SER A 957 0.39 27.16 2.03
N GLU A 958 -0.85 27.24 1.52
CA GLU A 958 -1.80 26.11 1.54
C GLU A 958 -2.24 25.68 0.13
N PHE A 959 -2.72 26.63 -0.69
CA PHE A 959 -3.52 26.27 -1.87
C PHE A 959 -2.75 26.09 -3.18
N SER A 960 -1.59 26.72 -3.32
CA SER A 960 -0.80 26.70 -4.58
C SER A 960 0.20 25.57 -4.70
N VAL A 961 0.46 24.86 -3.60
CA VAL A 961 1.51 23.85 -3.51
C VAL A 961 0.87 22.48 -3.31
N ALA A 962 1.26 21.50 -4.14
CA ALA A 962 1.02 20.10 -3.82
C ALA A 962 1.96 19.71 -2.67
N GLN A 963 1.41 19.55 -1.47
CA GLN A 963 2.21 19.25 -0.29
C GLN A 963 2.35 17.74 -0.10
N ASP A 964 3.56 17.21 -0.02
CA ASP A 964 3.76 15.87 0.55
C ASP A 964 3.51 15.94 2.06
N VAL A 965 2.35 15.48 2.49
CA VAL A 965 1.89 15.60 3.88
C VAL A 965 2.51 14.55 4.80
N THR A 966 3.34 13.66 4.27
CA THR A 966 3.92 12.53 5.02
C THR A 966 5.45 12.43 4.95
N GLY A 967 6.06 12.74 3.81
CA GLY A 967 7.50 12.58 3.58
C GLY A 967 7.99 11.13 3.67
N LEU A 968 7.15 10.15 3.33
CA LEU A 968 7.55 8.73 3.34
C LEU A 968 8.54 8.41 2.23
N THR A 969 9.46 7.48 2.49
CA THR A 969 10.41 7.03 1.47
C THR A 969 9.77 6.07 0.46
N ALA A 970 8.74 5.34 0.88
CA ALA A 970 8.04 4.37 0.05
C ALA A 970 7.00 4.99 -0.88
N GLU A 971 6.48 6.17 -0.53
CA GLU A 971 5.30 6.73 -1.15
C GLU A 971 5.28 8.25 -1.06
N ARG A 972 4.86 8.90 -2.15
CA ARG A 972 4.56 10.33 -2.18
C ARG A 972 3.07 10.52 -1.96
N ASN A 973 2.72 11.25 -0.90
CA ASN A 973 1.35 11.51 -0.51
C ASN A 973 1.06 12.98 -0.64
N LEU A 974 0.61 13.38 -1.82
CA LEU A 974 0.40 14.78 -2.14
C LEU A 974 -1.04 15.16 -1.85
N PHE A 975 -1.22 16.26 -1.13
CA PHE A 975 -2.49 16.92 -1.00
C PHE A 975 -2.47 18.21 -1.82
N ARG A 976 -3.45 18.38 -2.71
CA ARG A 976 -3.54 19.53 -3.61
C ARG A 976 -4.97 20.03 -3.78
N TYR A 977 -5.09 21.22 -4.34
CA TYR A 977 -6.36 21.87 -4.65
C TYR A 977 -6.51 22.08 -6.16
N ARG A 978 -7.69 21.81 -6.70
CA ARG A 978 -8.02 22.04 -8.12
C ARG A 978 -9.06 23.17 -8.24
N PRO A 979 -8.83 24.19 -9.08
CA PRO A 979 -9.82 25.24 -9.31
C PRO A 979 -11.13 24.67 -9.86
N VAL A 980 -12.26 25.14 -9.34
CA VAL A 980 -13.59 24.72 -9.79
C VAL A 980 -14.46 25.90 -10.17
N ARG A 981 -15.28 25.72 -11.22
CA ARG A 981 -16.25 26.73 -11.64
C ARG A 981 -17.26 26.98 -10.52
N THR A 982 -17.46 28.25 -10.16
CA THR A 982 -18.35 28.64 -9.05
C THR A 982 -19.24 29.82 -9.44
N HIS A 983 -20.54 29.71 -9.18
CA HIS A 983 -21.47 30.84 -9.30
C HIS A 983 -21.39 31.73 -8.06
N VAL A 984 -21.20 33.03 -8.24
CA VAL A 984 -21.15 34.01 -7.14
C VAL A 984 -22.38 34.91 -7.23
N ARG A 985 -23.19 34.95 -6.16
CA ARG A 985 -24.37 35.81 -6.05
C ARG A 985 -24.20 36.83 -4.93
N LEU A 986 -24.27 38.12 -5.28
CA LEU A 986 -24.51 39.20 -4.32
C LEU A 986 -26.00 39.53 -4.26
N GLY A 987 -26.66 39.21 -3.15
CA GLY A 987 -28.07 39.52 -2.91
C GLY A 987 -28.30 40.93 -2.37
N GLU A 988 -29.57 41.30 -2.20
CA GLU A 988 -29.99 42.64 -1.79
C GLU A 988 -29.56 42.99 -0.36
N ALA A 989 -29.37 41.99 0.51
CA ALA A 989 -28.88 42.18 1.88
C ALA A 989 -27.34 42.22 1.98
N GLY A 990 -26.63 41.96 0.89
CA GLY A 990 -25.16 41.96 0.85
C GLY A 990 -24.57 43.33 0.52
N ARG A 991 -23.25 43.46 0.65
CA ARG A 991 -22.53 44.70 0.33
C ARG A 991 -21.65 44.55 -0.93
N PRO A 992 -21.54 45.59 -1.78
CA PRO A 992 -20.61 45.57 -2.91
C PRO A 992 -19.15 45.28 -2.51
N ASP A 993 -18.69 45.75 -1.36
CA ASP A 993 -17.33 45.50 -0.85
C ASP A 993 -17.08 44.00 -0.60
N GLU A 994 -18.08 43.27 -0.14
CA GLU A 994 -18.01 41.82 0.10
C GLU A 994 -17.91 41.05 -1.22
N LEU A 995 -18.61 41.52 -2.26
CA LEU A 995 -18.43 40.95 -3.59
C LEU A 995 -17.02 41.21 -4.12
N VAL A 996 -16.46 42.41 -3.92
CA VAL A 996 -15.07 42.70 -4.31
C VAL A 996 -14.09 41.76 -3.58
N ARG A 997 -14.28 41.53 -2.27
CA ARG A 997 -13.51 40.56 -1.48
C ARG A 997 -13.56 39.15 -2.08
N VAL A 998 -14.76 38.64 -2.34
CA VAL A 998 -14.95 37.27 -2.82
C VAL A 998 -14.40 37.10 -4.24
N LEU A 999 -14.60 38.09 -5.11
CA LEU A 999 -14.04 38.07 -6.46
C LEU A 999 -12.51 38.18 -6.47
N GLY A 1000 -11.92 38.93 -5.54
CA GLY A 1000 -10.46 38.98 -5.39
C GLY A 1000 -9.85 37.63 -5.03
N VAL A 1001 -10.51 36.86 -4.16
CA VAL A 1001 -10.11 35.49 -3.86
C VAL A 1001 -10.32 34.53 -5.02
N ALA A 1002 -11.46 34.59 -5.69
CA ALA A 1002 -11.70 33.75 -6.86
C ALA A 1002 -10.66 33.99 -7.96
N ALA A 1003 -10.25 35.25 -8.13
CA ALA A 1003 -9.17 35.65 -9.01
C ALA A 1003 -7.85 34.98 -8.62
N ARG A 1004 -7.51 35.05 -7.33
CA ARG A 1004 -6.29 34.43 -6.81
C ARG A 1004 -6.29 32.91 -6.98
N ALA A 1005 -7.43 32.26 -6.76
CA ALA A 1005 -7.62 30.84 -6.97
C ALA A 1005 -7.52 30.40 -8.45
N GLY A 1006 -7.58 31.35 -9.39
CA GLY A 1006 -7.67 31.06 -10.82
C GLY A 1006 -8.98 30.35 -11.22
N ALA A 1007 -10.00 30.42 -10.37
CA ALA A 1007 -11.26 29.72 -10.56
C ALA A 1007 -12.17 30.46 -11.57
N PRO A 1008 -12.78 29.75 -12.53
CA PRO A 1008 -13.81 30.35 -13.38
C PRO A 1008 -15.03 30.76 -12.54
N VAL A 1009 -15.49 32.00 -12.71
CA VAL A 1009 -16.67 32.50 -11.98
C VAL A 1009 -17.74 33.06 -12.90
N GLU A 1010 -18.99 32.74 -12.56
CA GLU A 1010 -20.19 33.38 -13.09
C GLU A 1010 -20.76 34.30 -12.01
N ILE A 1011 -21.13 35.53 -12.37
CA ILE A 1011 -21.44 36.56 -11.38
C ILE A 1011 -22.85 37.10 -11.60
N SER A 1012 -23.63 37.11 -10.52
CA SER A 1012 -24.93 37.75 -10.43
C SER A 1012 -24.94 38.72 -9.26
N SER A 1013 -25.56 39.89 -9.43
CA SER A 1013 -25.62 40.92 -8.39
C SER A 1013 -26.95 41.67 -8.41
N ALA A 1014 -27.48 41.98 -7.22
CA ALA A 1014 -28.58 42.92 -7.04
C ALA A 1014 -28.21 44.38 -7.37
N PHE A 1015 -26.92 44.69 -7.49
CA PHE A 1015 -26.41 46.05 -7.69
C PHE A 1015 -25.58 46.16 -8.97
N ALA A 1016 -25.48 47.36 -9.52
CA ALA A 1016 -24.47 47.65 -10.54
C ALA A 1016 -23.08 47.63 -9.88
N VAL A 1017 -22.18 46.78 -10.38
CA VAL A 1017 -20.84 46.60 -9.82
C VAL A 1017 -19.80 47.17 -10.78
N ASP A 1018 -18.98 48.10 -10.28
CA ASP A 1018 -17.84 48.60 -11.03
C ASP A 1018 -16.69 47.59 -10.98
N LEU A 1019 -16.61 46.75 -12.02
CA LEU A 1019 -15.56 45.76 -12.19
C LEU A 1019 -14.17 46.37 -12.36
N VAL A 1020 -14.04 47.69 -12.58
CA VAL A 1020 -12.73 48.35 -12.67
C VAL A 1020 -12.01 48.30 -11.32
N ARG A 1021 -12.74 48.30 -10.18
CA ARG A 1021 -12.16 48.03 -8.86
C ARG A 1021 -11.65 46.59 -8.70
N CYS A 1022 -12.12 45.67 -9.53
CA CYS A 1022 -11.71 44.26 -9.57
C CYS A 1022 -10.70 43.96 -10.70
N SER A 1023 -10.22 44.98 -11.43
CA SER A 1023 -9.51 44.79 -12.71
C SER A 1023 -8.03 44.48 -12.53
N ASN A 1024 -7.69 43.18 -12.60
CA ASN A 1024 -6.70 42.62 -13.57
C ASN A 1024 -6.43 41.11 -13.42
N THR A 1025 -7.05 40.37 -12.49
CA THR A 1025 -6.51 39.03 -12.11
C THR A 1025 -7.44 37.82 -12.20
N ALA A 1026 -8.77 37.95 -12.31
CA ALA A 1026 -9.64 36.76 -12.47
C ALA A 1026 -9.91 36.43 -13.94
N ARG A 1027 -9.97 35.13 -14.29
CA ARG A 1027 -10.55 34.65 -15.55
C ARG A 1027 -12.08 34.79 -15.48
N PHE A 1028 -12.57 36.01 -15.66
CA PHE A 1028 -13.99 36.32 -15.73
C PHE A 1028 -14.56 35.83 -17.07
N ASP A 1029 -15.59 34.98 -17.05
CA ASP A 1029 -16.19 34.41 -18.27
C ASP A 1029 -17.12 35.41 -19.03
N GLY A 1030 -17.02 36.70 -18.70
CA GLY A 1030 -17.71 37.79 -19.39
C GLY A 1030 -19.18 37.94 -19.01
N ARG A 1031 -19.49 39.11 -18.41
CA ARG A 1031 -20.80 39.69 -18.00
C ARG A 1031 -21.25 39.36 -16.57
N VAL A 1032 -21.19 40.39 -15.71
CA VAL A 1032 -22.00 40.44 -14.48
C VAL A 1032 -23.45 40.62 -14.88
N ARG A 1033 -24.33 39.76 -14.37
CA ARG A 1033 -25.78 39.95 -14.51
C ARG A 1033 -26.30 40.77 -13.34
N VAL A 1034 -26.87 41.92 -13.64
CA VAL A 1034 -27.56 42.75 -12.64
C VAL A 1034 -29.02 42.35 -12.65
N GLU A 1035 -29.48 41.77 -11.55
CA GLU A 1035 -30.82 41.18 -11.38
C GLU A 1035 -31.18 41.18 -9.89
N SER A 1036 -32.44 41.47 -9.56
CA SER A 1036 -32.98 41.38 -8.19
C SER A 1036 -32.94 39.94 -7.66
N ASP A 1037 -33.14 39.74 -6.36
CA ASP A 1037 -33.15 38.38 -5.78
C ASP A 1037 -34.25 37.50 -6.40
N ALA A 1038 -35.43 38.08 -6.68
CA ALA A 1038 -36.54 37.37 -7.33
C ALA A 1038 -36.24 36.97 -8.79
N GLU A 1039 -35.65 37.88 -9.58
CA GLU A 1039 -35.26 37.59 -10.96
C GLU A 1039 -34.14 36.53 -11.03
N TRP A 1040 -33.19 36.59 -10.08
CA TRP A 1040 -32.14 35.59 -9.97
C TRP A 1040 -32.71 34.21 -9.63
N GLU A 1041 -33.58 34.14 -8.63
CA GLU A 1041 -34.22 32.89 -8.19
C GLU A 1041 -34.99 32.22 -9.34
N GLU A 1042 -35.85 32.96 -10.05
CA GLU A 1042 -36.62 32.45 -11.20
C GLU A 1042 -35.70 31.88 -12.29
N ARG A 1043 -34.57 32.54 -12.58
CA ARG A 1043 -33.64 32.12 -13.63
C ARG A 1043 -32.75 30.95 -13.22
N ILE A 1044 -32.25 30.96 -11.99
CA ILE A 1044 -31.17 30.05 -11.57
C ILE A 1044 -31.69 28.65 -11.23
N VAL A 1045 -32.98 28.49 -10.94
CA VAL A 1045 -33.60 27.18 -10.68
C VAL A 1045 -33.43 26.23 -11.88
N ASP A 1046 -33.65 26.73 -13.10
CA ASP A 1046 -33.51 25.94 -14.34
C ASP A 1046 -32.05 25.76 -14.81
N THR A 1047 -31.14 26.59 -14.29
CA THR A 1047 -29.70 26.60 -14.65
C THR A 1047 -28.82 26.44 -13.43
N ALA A 1048 -29.27 25.59 -12.50
CA ALA A 1048 -28.65 25.44 -11.18
C ALA A 1048 -27.16 25.04 -11.30
N PRO A 1049 -26.24 25.82 -10.69
CA PRO A 1049 -24.82 25.52 -10.74
C PRO A 1049 -24.50 24.33 -9.83
N ALA A 1050 -23.43 23.60 -10.13
CA ALA A 1050 -22.91 22.57 -9.22
C ALA A 1050 -22.38 23.17 -7.91
N ARG A 1051 -21.90 24.42 -7.95
CA ARG A 1051 -21.37 25.13 -6.79
C ARG A 1051 -21.73 26.61 -6.80
N VAL A 1052 -22.12 27.13 -5.63
CA VAL A 1052 -22.54 28.52 -5.47
C VAL A 1052 -22.00 29.15 -4.18
N ARG A 1053 -21.49 30.39 -4.29
CA ARG A 1053 -21.11 31.25 -3.17
C ARG A 1053 -22.12 32.39 -3.05
N LEU A 1054 -22.86 32.43 -1.95
CA LEU A 1054 -23.92 33.42 -1.67
C LEU A 1054 -23.43 34.50 -0.71
N ILE A 1055 -23.62 35.77 -1.08
CA ILE A 1055 -23.24 36.95 -0.30
C ILE A 1055 -24.52 37.75 0.00
N GLY A 1056 -24.97 37.73 1.25
CA GLY A 1056 -26.22 38.40 1.64
C GLY A 1056 -27.44 37.95 0.84
N ALA A 1057 -27.46 36.68 0.41
CA ALA A 1057 -28.54 36.05 -0.33
C ALA A 1057 -28.89 34.70 0.31
N ALA A 1058 -30.15 34.28 0.19
CA ALA A 1058 -30.57 32.93 0.54
C ALA A 1058 -30.54 32.02 -0.71
N PRO A 1059 -30.29 30.71 -0.56
CA PRO A 1059 -30.49 29.78 -1.66
C PRO A 1059 -32.00 29.70 -2.01
N PRO A 1060 -32.36 29.53 -3.30
CA PRO A 1060 -33.71 29.23 -3.73
C PRO A 1060 -34.35 28.09 -2.96
N ALA A 1061 -35.66 28.18 -2.69
CA ALA A 1061 -36.37 27.16 -1.93
C ALA A 1061 -36.33 25.78 -2.63
N GLU A 1062 -36.38 25.78 -3.96
CA GLU A 1062 -36.33 24.60 -4.83
C GLU A 1062 -34.99 23.86 -4.72
N TRP A 1063 -33.90 24.54 -4.34
CA TRP A 1063 -32.61 23.90 -4.09
C TRP A 1063 -32.56 23.15 -2.77
N GLY A 1064 -33.52 23.38 -1.88
CA GLY A 1064 -33.57 22.74 -0.57
C GLY A 1064 -33.53 21.21 -0.64
N THR A 1065 -34.01 20.62 -1.75
CA THR A 1065 -34.05 19.17 -1.98
C THR A 1065 -32.92 18.64 -2.88
N ARG A 1066 -32.12 19.52 -3.49
CA ARG A 1066 -31.03 19.18 -4.43
C ARG A 1066 -29.77 18.73 -3.67
N CYS A 1067 -29.16 17.62 -4.09
CA CYS A 1067 -27.90 17.09 -3.53
C CYS A 1067 -26.67 17.39 -4.39
N ASP A 1068 -26.89 17.75 -5.65
CA ASP A 1068 -25.87 18.04 -6.65
C ASP A 1068 -25.38 19.51 -6.62
N ILE A 1069 -25.91 20.32 -5.71
CA ILE A 1069 -25.55 21.73 -5.51
C ILE A 1069 -24.81 21.91 -4.19
N ALA A 1070 -23.56 22.34 -4.26
CA ALA A 1070 -22.77 22.76 -3.10
C ALA A 1070 -23.00 24.26 -2.81
N VAL A 1071 -23.71 24.56 -1.71
CA VAL A 1071 -24.04 25.92 -1.28
C VAL A 1071 -23.06 26.41 -0.21
N PHE A 1072 -22.32 27.48 -0.51
CA PHE A 1072 -21.43 28.19 0.40
C PHE A 1072 -22.05 29.55 0.76
N ASP A 1073 -22.70 29.62 1.92
CA ASP A 1073 -23.45 30.79 2.38
C ASP A 1073 -23.02 31.26 3.78
N HIS A 1074 -21.82 30.87 4.23
CA HIS A 1074 -21.22 31.47 5.41
C HIS A 1074 -21.04 32.99 5.18
N PRO A 1075 -21.05 33.82 6.25
CA PRO A 1075 -20.70 35.23 6.15
C PRO A 1075 -19.35 35.43 5.46
N VAL A 1076 -19.15 36.57 4.80
CA VAL A 1076 -17.85 36.87 4.20
C VAL A 1076 -16.84 37.12 5.32
N THR A 1077 -15.71 36.40 5.26
CA THR A 1077 -14.63 36.50 6.24
C THR A 1077 -13.44 37.33 5.73
N GLY A 1078 -12.58 37.76 6.64
CA GLY A 1078 -11.30 38.37 6.28
C GLY A 1078 -10.27 37.33 5.81
N SER A 1079 -10.46 36.07 6.20
CA SER A 1079 -9.50 34.98 6.04
C SER A 1079 -9.52 34.37 4.64
N GLY A 1080 -8.39 34.45 3.94
CA GLY A 1080 -8.13 33.73 2.71
C GLY A 1080 -8.12 32.22 2.91
N ARG A 1081 -7.79 31.74 4.12
CA ARG A 1081 -7.86 30.30 4.45
C ARG A 1081 -9.26 29.72 4.33
N ILE A 1082 -10.28 30.56 4.49
CA ILE A 1082 -11.70 30.18 4.43
C ILE A 1082 -12.33 30.56 3.09
N GLU A 1083 -12.18 31.81 2.65
CA GLU A 1083 -12.87 32.29 1.44
C GLU A 1083 -12.37 31.63 0.14
N MET A 1084 -11.19 30.99 0.13
CA MET A 1084 -10.67 30.28 -1.05
C MET A 1084 -11.38 28.95 -1.31
N LEU A 1085 -11.88 28.30 -0.26
CA LEU A 1085 -12.43 26.93 -0.32
C LEU A 1085 -13.65 26.77 -1.25
N PRO A 1086 -14.59 27.72 -1.36
CA PRO A 1086 -15.64 27.68 -2.38
C PRO A 1086 -15.10 27.54 -3.81
N PHE A 1087 -13.88 27.99 -4.09
CA PHE A 1087 -13.33 28.02 -5.45
C PHE A 1087 -12.41 26.85 -5.77
N LEU A 1088 -12.21 25.93 -4.81
CA LEU A 1088 -11.26 24.84 -4.91
C LEU A 1088 -11.91 23.49 -4.55
N ALA A 1089 -11.52 22.43 -5.23
CA ALA A 1089 -11.80 21.04 -4.87
C ALA A 1089 -10.53 20.37 -4.36
N GLU A 1090 -10.62 19.70 -3.23
CA GLU A 1090 -9.50 18.96 -2.66
C GLU A 1090 -9.22 17.68 -3.46
N GLN A 1091 -7.95 17.33 -3.60
CA GLN A 1091 -7.52 16.09 -4.23
C GLN A 1091 -6.32 15.48 -3.48
N SER A 1092 -6.40 14.18 -3.23
CA SER A 1092 -5.30 13.40 -2.67
C SER A 1092 -4.68 12.60 -3.81
N VAL A 1093 -3.38 12.80 -4.06
CA VAL A 1093 -2.60 12.11 -5.10
C VAL A 1093 -1.56 11.25 -4.41
N THR A 1094 -1.60 9.95 -4.68
CA THR A 1094 -0.71 8.98 -4.05
C THR A 1094 0.08 8.22 -5.10
N ILE A 1095 1.40 8.26 -4.99
CA ILE A 1095 2.30 7.68 -5.99
C ILE A 1095 3.33 6.82 -5.29
N THR A 1096 3.43 5.54 -5.69
CA THR A 1096 4.50 4.65 -5.26
C THR A 1096 5.87 5.28 -5.61
N ALA A 1097 6.70 5.52 -4.59
CA ALA A 1097 7.96 6.26 -4.73
C ALA A 1097 9.16 5.33 -4.92
N HIS A 1098 8.94 4.05 -5.21
CA HIS A 1098 9.98 3.05 -5.37
C HIS A 1098 9.70 2.11 -6.53
N ARG A 1099 10.75 1.43 -7.01
CA ARG A 1099 10.67 0.25 -7.87
C ARG A 1099 11.33 -0.91 -7.13
N PHE A 1100 10.52 -1.84 -6.63
CA PHE A 1100 10.96 -2.95 -5.76
C PHE A 1100 11.85 -2.52 -4.57
N GLY A 1101 11.47 -1.42 -3.90
CA GLY A 1101 12.15 -0.86 -2.74
C GLY A 1101 13.25 0.15 -3.06
N THR A 1102 13.73 0.18 -4.31
CA THR A 1102 14.72 1.17 -4.76
C THR A 1102 14.01 2.48 -5.09
N PRO A 1103 14.42 3.63 -4.52
CA PRO A 1103 13.76 4.91 -4.77
C PRO A 1103 13.61 5.21 -6.26
N ASN A 1104 12.41 5.62 -6.67
CA ASN A 1104 12.06 5.94 -8.04
C ASN A 1104 11.88 7.45 -8.21
N ARG A 1105 12.41 7.99 -9.31
CA ARG A 1105 12.38 9.43 -9.68
C ARG A 1105 11.42 9.75 -10.82
N LEU A 1106 10.65 8.77 -11.27
CA LEU A 1106 9.77 8.85 -12.44
C LEU A 1106 8.75 9.99 -12.38
N THR A 1107 8.41 10.48 -11.19
CA THR A 1107 7.45 11.58 -11.01
C THR A 1107 8.06 12.86 -10.44
N ASP A 1108 9.39 12.95 -10.32
CA ASP A 1108 10.08 14.14 -9.76
C ASP A 1108 9.78 15.42 -10.54
N GLU A 1109 9.63 15.32 -11.87
CA GLU A 1109 9.39 16.47 -12.75
C GLU A 1109 7.90 16.79 -12.98
N ILE A 1110 7.00 15.93 -12.49
CA ILE A 1110 5.54 16.01 -12.74
C ILE A 1110 4.79 16.64 -11.56
N ILE A 1111 5.33 16.47 -10.36
CA ILE A 1111 4.66 16.76 -9.08
C ILE A 1111 4.74 18.23 -8.68
#